data_AF-A0A165Y001-F1
#
_entry.id   AF-A0A165Y001-F1
#
_cell.length_a   1.000
_cell.length_b   1.000
_cell.length_c   1.000
_cell.angle_alpha   90.00
_cell.angle_beta   90.00
_cell.angle_gamma   90.00
#
_symmetry.space_group_name_H-M   'P 1'
#
loop_
_entity.id
_entity.type
_entity.pdbx_description
1 polymer ?
#
loop_
_entity_poly.entity_id
_entity_poly.type
_entity_poly.pdbx_seq_one_letter_code
_entity_poly.pdbx_strand_id
1 'polypeptide(L)'
;MRTGTFSYDPTNLVGSLGLGETFTDAFTYMVTDSAGESSTASASVTVTGDSEILSGSTGDDTFSIWADSESTMIDYTTEVADGGYDTVVFDDLSLLDLTITTIDHKDDNGTALKLSWDANGDRPAGQLQIANMGQHIERYEFADGTTLSKIEVLNYGRIELTGTDGDDYIAAGSAAESFDGGEGEDTVRYFDALTAVTVNLSDTTLNEGAATGDEYISIENIMGTEAYGDTLTGDAGNNRIWGYGGADVLYGGEGNDDLYGGAGADHIDGGIGSDFAHYRESNAGVTINLAKGTANGGHATGDVLVNIEHLEGSHYDDVLIGDSNNNFLYARNGLDRLYGGAGDDTLNAYGSGADYLDGGEGNDTVRYVSSQTAVNANLYDSSLNEGDATDDKYISIENIIGTAVYSDTLTGNAGDNRLWGLGGDDQLNGGEGNDYLFGGAGADLIDGGTGSDIAIYRDSNAGVTINLAEGIASGGHATGDVLVNIEHLEGSDYDDVLTGDSNNNSLYARNGVDRLYGGEGNDTLSAYGSGADYLDGGEGADAVRYRWSHAAVTVNLSDQSQNAGDAAGDEYISIENIMGTNSYDDTLTGDAGDNKIWGYGGDDILTGGAGSDVFVFDDPQYDISDFGTDVITDFQSGQGSDDVIRFDADILADFDAVIAAASDDGTDTVIALDDDSSITLKGVVIPDLHSDDFQFV
;
A
#
# COMPACT_ATOMS: atom_id res chain seq x y z
N MET A 1 12.60 -79.55 43.81
CA MET A 1 12.54 -78.28 43.08
C MET A 1 11.98 -77.24 44.03
N ARG A 2 12.77 -76.24 44.46
CA ARG A 2 12.22 -75.10 45.19
C ARG A 2 11.71 -74.12 44.14
N THR A 3 10.41 -73.83 44.13
CA THR A 3 9.83 -72.76 43.33
C THR A 3 9.97 -71.46 44.11
N GLY A 4 10.61 -70.46 43.51
CA GLY A 4 10.64 -69.08 44.02
C GLY A 4 9.80 -68.18 43.13
N THR A 5 9.17 -67.18 43.70
CA THR A 5 8.44 -66.13 42.99
C THR A 5 9.28 -64.86 43.01
N PHE A 6 9.48 -64.26 41.84
CA PHE A 6 10.04 -62.91 41.70
C PHE A 6 8.90 -61.94 41.40
N SER A 7 8.91 -60.77 42.04
CA SER A 7 7.97 -59.68 41.77
C SER A 7 8.73 -58.57 41.07
N TYR A 8 8.20 -58.10 39.94
CA TYR A 8 8.76 -57.03 39.12
C TYR A 8 7.69 -55.94 38.99
N ASP A 9 8.04 -54.70 39.30
CA ASP A 9 7.15 -53.54 39.24
C ASP A 9 7.71 -52.53 38.23
N PRO A 10 7.17 -52.49 37.00
CA PRO A 10 7.66 -51.62 35.94
C PRO A 10 7.19 -50.16 36.08
N THR A 11 6.27 -49.85 36.99
CA THR A 11 5.58 -48.54 37.04
C THR A 11 6.49 -47.34 37.31
N ASN A 12 7.72 -47.56 37.80
CA ASN A 12 8.72 -46.50 38.02
C ASN A 12 9.90 -46.54 37.01
N LEU A 13 9.83 -47.41 35.99
CA LEU A 13 10.93 -47.65 35.04
C LEU A 13 10.61 -47.16 33.61
N VAL A 14 9.34 -46.92 33.29
CA VAL A 14 8.87 -46.54 31.95
C VAL A 14 7.81 -45.46 32.11
N GLY A 15 7.84 -44.42 31.27
CA GLY A 15 6.77 -43.43 31.16
C GLY A 15 5.48 -44.04 30.57
N SER A 16 4.64 -43.23 29.93
CA SER A 16 3.50 -43.75 29.15
C SER A 16 4.04 -44.53 27.93
N LEU A 17 3.62 -45.78 27.77
CA LEU A 17 3.91 -46.59 26.57
C LEU A 17 2.67 -46.60 25.70
N GLY A 18 2.84 -46.29 24.42
CA GLY A 18 1.73 -46.20 23.48
C GLY A 18 1.51 -47.49 22.74
N LEU A 19 0.43 -47.55 21.97
CA LEU A 19 0.16 -48.70 21.12
C LEU A 19 1.38 -49.01 20.25
N GLY A 20 1.73 -50.29 20.11
CA GLY A 20 2.90 -50.72 19.32
C GLY A 20 4.27 -50.52 20.00
N GLU A 21 4.36 -49.76 21.10
CA GLU A 21 5.60 -49.60 21.85
C GLU A 21 5.84 -50.77 22.80
N THR A 22 7.10 -51.18 22.94
CA THR A 22 7.47 -52.22 23.91
C THR A 22 8.70 -51.84 24.70
N PHE A 23 8.65 -52.06 26.00
CA PHE A 23 9.81 -51.97 26.88
C PHE A 23 10.21 -53.38 27.31
N THR A 24 11.46 -53.77 27.05
CA THR A 24 11.99 -55.06 27.51
C THR A 24 13.12 -54.84 28.50
N ASP A 25 12.90 -55.19 29.77
CA ASP A 25 13.97 -55.30 30.76
C ASP A 25 14.43 -56.75 30.86
N ALA A 26 15.74 -56.94 31.01
CA ALA A 26 16.34 -58.26 31.13
C ALA A 26 17.26 -58.31 32.35
N PHE A 27 16.97 -59.22 33.28
CA PHE A 27 17.77 -59.44 34.46
C PHE A 27 18.34 -60.85 34.50
N THR A 28 19.54 -60.97 35.04
CA THR A 28 20.22 -62.27 35.23
C THR A 28 20.12 -62.66 36.70
N TYR A 29 19.67 -63.88 36.97
CA TYR A 29 19.61 -64.42 38.32
C TYR A 29 20.47 -65.68 38.45
N MET A 30 21.05 -65.87 39.63
CA MET A 30 21.94 -66.98 39.94
C MET A 30 21.34 -67.85 41.05
N VAL A 31 21.14 -69.14 40.77
CA VAL A 31 20.69 -70.11 41.76
C VAL A 31 21.89 -70.93 42.22
N THR A 32 22.23 -70.83 43.49
CA THR A 32 23.28 -71.63 44.12
C THR A 32 22.66 -72.76 44.92
N ASP A 33 23.10 -73.99 44.68
CA ASP A 33 22.60 -75.16 45.40
C ASP A 33 23.24 -75.30 46.79
N SER A 34 22.79 -76.31 47.55
CA SER A 34 23.28 -76.56 48.91
C SER A 34 24.72 -77.10 48.97
N ALA A 35 25.33 -77.44 47.83
CA ALA A 35 26.74 -77.81 47.73
C ALA A 35 27.64 -76.61 47.38
N GLY A 36 27.05 -75.43 47.13
CA GLY A 36 27.75 -74.20 46.77
C GLY A 36 27.96 -74.01 45.27
N GLU A 37 27.33 -74.85 44.43
CA GLU A 37 27.45 -74.79 42.98
C GLU A 37 26.36 -73.88 42.40
N SER A 38 26.75 -72.89 41.60
CA SER A 38 25.87 -71.82 41.13
C SER A 38 25.59 -71.93 39.63
N SER A 39 24.32 -71.78 39.25
CA SER A 39 23.89 -71.68 37.85
C SER A 39 23.22 -70.33 37.60
N THR A 40 23.65 -69.63 36.57
CA THR A 40 23.08 -68.34 36.14
C THR A 40 22.12 -68.52 34.97
N ALA A 41 20.97 -67.85 35.02
CA ALA A 41 20.01 -67.77 33.92
C ALA A 41 19.48 -66.35 33.77
N SER A 42 19.06 -65.98 32.57
CA SER A 42 18.47 -64.68 32.26
C SER A 42 16.95 -64.80 32.17
N ALA A 43 16.22 -63.80 32.65
CA ALA A 43 14.80 -63.60 32.40
C ALA A 43 14.59 -62.20 31.84
N SER A 44 13.67 -62.08 30.88
CA SER A 44 13.23 -60.78 30.36
C SER A 44 11.74 -60.59 30.61
N VAL A 45 11.36 -59.35 30.90
CA VAL A 45 9.97 -58.91 30.97
C VAL A 45 9.78 -57.87 29.87
N THR A 46 8.89 -58.18 28.93
CA THR A 46 8.45 -57.24 27.90
C THR A 46 7.08 -56.71 28.29
N VAL A 47 6.97 -55.40 28.44
CA VAL A 47 5.70 -54.68 28.59
C VAL A 47 5.38 -54.06 27.24
N THR A 48 4.16 -54.26 26.76
CA THR A 48 3.64 -53.62 25.54
C THR A 48 2.68 -52.52 25.97
N GLY A 49 2.83 -51.33 25.38
CA GLY A 49 1.92 -50.21 25.60
C GLY A 49 0.54 -50.46 25.01
N ASP A 50 -0.43 -49.72 25.52
CA ASP A 50 -1.81 -49.69 25.04
C ASP A 50 -2.24 -48.22 25.01
N SER A 51 -3.17 -47.86 24.11
CA SER A 51 -3.66 -46.50 23.98
C SER A 51 -5.18 -46.47 24.00
N GLU A 52 -5.75 -45.40 24.57
CA GLU A 52 -7.16 -45.06 24.34
C GLU A 52 -7.36 -44.67 22.88
N ILE A 53 -8.33 -45.29 22.19
CA ILE A 53 -8.64 -44.99 20.80
C ILE A 53 -9.74 -43.92 20.74
N LEU A 54 -9.45 -42.78 20.13
CA LEU A 54 -10.41 -41.73 19.82
C LEU A 54 -11.04 -41.99 18.45
N SER A 55 -12.35 -41.73 18.32
CA SER A 55 -13.09 -42.01 17.08
C SER A 55 -13.93 -40.81 16.62
N GLY A 56 -13.64 -40.27 15.43
CA GLY A 56 -14.38 -39.21 14.75
C GLY A 56 -15.48 -39.75 13.83
N SER A 57 -15.16 -40.68 12.94
CA SER A 57 -16.06 -41.29 11.93
C SER A 57 -16.02 -40.57 10.56
N THR A 58 -17.09 -39.91 10.13
CA THR A 58 -17.15 -39.20 8.83
C THR A 58 -17.85 -37.88 9.06
N GLY A 59 -17.36 -36.81 8.46
CA GLY A 59 -17.75 -35.44 8.77
C GLY A 59 -16.65 -34.74 9.58
N ASP A 60 -16.91 -33.51 9.98
CA ASP A 60 -15.93 -32.68 10.70
C ASP A 60 -15.89 -33.08 12.18
N ASP A 61 -14.75 -33.58 12.65
CA ASP A 61 -14.54 -34.04 14.01
C ASP A 61 -13.54 -33.17 14.79
N THR A 62 -13.66 -33.15 16.12
CA THR A 62 -12.76 -32.40 17.01
C THR A 62 -12.25 -33.29 18.13
N PHE A 63 -10.93 -33.48 18.18
CA PHE A 63 -10.22 -34.29 19.16
C PHE A 63 -9.54 -33.40 20.20
N SER A 64 -10.16 -33.24 21.35
CA SER A 64 -9.56 -32.51 22.48
C SER A 64 -8.56 -33.37 23.26
N ILE A 65 -7.37 -32.83 23.49
CA ILE A 65 -6.26 -33.47 24.17
C ILE A 65 -5.82 -32.57 25.33
N TRP A 66 -5.85 -33.14 26.53
CA TRP A 66 -5.36 -32.51 27.75
C TRP A 66 -4.05 -33.14 28.21
N ALA A 67 -3.30 -32.41 29.01
CA ALA A 67 -2.05 -32.85 29.61
C ALA A 67 -2.17 -34.13 30.45
N ASP A 68 -3.36 -34.44 30.97
CA ASP A 68 -3.67 -35.67 31.72
C ASP A 68 -4.14 -36.84 30.85
N SER A 69 -4.18 -36.68 29.52
CA SER A 69 -4.70 -37.68 28.55
C SER A 69 -3.80 -38.92 28.36
N GLU A 70 -2.96 -39.29 29.33
CA GLU A 70 -2.04 -40.45 29.33
C GLU A 70 -1.55 -40.89 27.92
N SER A 71 -2.06 -41.99 27.36
CA SER A 71 -1.68 -42.47 26.02
C SER A 71 -2.92 -42.62 25.14
N THR A 72 -3.04 -41.77 24.11
CA THR A 72 -4.16 -41.77 23.16
C THR A 72 -3.70 -42.11 21.75
N MET A 73 -4.64 -42.58 20.93
CA MET A 73 -4.44 -42.82 19.51
C MET A 73 -5.68 -42.44 18.70
N ILE A 74 -5.44 -41.83 17.54
CA ILE A 74 -6.40 -41.67 16.44
C ILE A 74 -5.98 -42.67 15.36
N ASP A 75 -6.81 -43.68 15.08
CA ASP A 75 -6.43 -44.84 14.25
C ASP A 75 -7.00 -44.78 12.81
N TYR A 76 -6.46 -45.61 11.91
CA TYR A 76 -6.87 -45.61 10.49
C TYR A 76 -8.31 -46.10 10.24
N THR A 77 -8.93 -46.75 11.21
CA THR A 77 -10.29 -47.31 11.09
C THR A 77 -11.35 -46.32 11.49
N THR A 78 -10.99 -45.34 12.34
CA THR A 78 -11.86 -44.27 12.78
C THR A 78 -11.78 -43.07 11.86
N GLU A 79 -10.61 -42.78 11.28
CA GLU A 79 -10.40 -41.64 10.39
C GLU A 79 -9.96 -42.05 8.99
N VAL A 80 -10.58 -41.43 7.97
CA VAL A 80 -10.25 -41.64 6.56
C VAL A 80 -9.91 -40.31 5.92
N ALA A 81 -8.85 -40.27 5.12
CA ALA A 81 -8.52 -39.08 4.32
C ALA A 81 -9.72 -38.65 3.46
N ASP A 82 -9.92 -37.33 3.34
CA ASP A 82 -11.08 -36.69 2.70
C ASP A 82 -12.43 -37.01 3.39
N GLY A 83 -12.41 -37.35 4.68
CA GLY A 83 -13.57 -37.74 5.49
C GLY A 83 -14.40 -36.59 6.05
N GLY A 84 -13.80 -35.40 6.16
CA GLY A 84 -14.34 -34.18 6.78
C GLY A 84 -13.22 -33.16 6.98
N TYR A 85 -13.48 -32.11 7.76
CA TYR A 85 -12.47 -31.18 8.26
C TYR A 85 -12.20 -31.46 9.74
N ASP A 86 -11.14 -32.19 10.03
CA ASP A 86 -10.86 -32.76 11.34
C ASP A 86 -9.80 -31.95 12.09
N THR A 87 -10.07 -31.67 13.37
CA THR A 87 -9.25 -30.78 14.20
C THR A 87 -8.77 -31.48 15.46
N VAL A 88 -7.47 -31.42 15.74
CA VAL A 88 -6.90 -31.79 17.04
C VAL A 88 -6.68 -30.51 17.86
N VAL A 89 -7.29 -30.45 19.05
CA VAL A 89 -7.18 -29.30 19.95
C VAL A 89 -6.40 -29.71 21.19
N PHE A 90 -5.27 -29.06 21.43
CA PHE A 90 -4.47 -29.19 22.63
C PHE A 90 -4.86 -28.10 23.62
N ASP A 91 -5.79 -28.43 24.53
CA ASP A 91 -6.46 -27.46 25.40
C ASP A 91 -5.53 -26.77 26.42
N ASP A 92 -4.49 -27.47 26.89
CA ASP A 92 -3.56 -26.98 27.91
C ASP A 92 -2.09 -27.34 27.60
N LEU A 93 -1.81 -27.69 26.33
CA LEU A 93 -0.48 -27.99 25.82
C LEU A 93 -0.11 -27.00 24.71
N SER A 94 1.02 -26.32 24.88
CA SER A 94 1.64 -25.51 23.83
C SER A 94 2.38 -26.40 22.82
N LEU A 95 2.73 -25.87 21.65
CA LEU A 95 3.54 -26.63 20.69
C LEU A 95 4.90 -27.05 21.30
N LEU A 96 5.50 -26.17 22.10
CA LEU A 96 6.80 -26.40 22.75
C LEU A 96 6.76 -27.40 23.91
N ASP A 97 5.57 -27.77 24.38
CA ASP A 97 5.40 -28.87 25.33
C ASP A 97 5.59 -30.25 24.68
N LEU A 98 5.60 -30.32 23.35
CA LEU A 98 5.54 -31.55 22.60
C LEU A 98 6.90 -31.93 22.00
N THR A 99 7.25 -33.20 22.16
CA THR A 99 8.25 -33.90 21.36
C THR A 99 7.55 -34.62 20.22
N ILE A 100 7.87 -34.21 18.99
CA ILE A 100 7.28 -34.72 17.74
C ILE A 100 8.21 -35.76 17.13
N THR A 101 7.71 -36.98 16.92
CA THR A 101 8.45 -38.10 16.33
C THR A 101 7.53 -38.97 15.49
N THR A 102 8.02 -40.10 14.98
CA THR A 102 7.19 -41.11 14.32
C THR A 102 7.37 -42.49 14.94
N ILE A 103 6.35 -43.33 14.78
CA ILE A 103 6.40 -44.74 15.16
C ILE A 103 5.82 -45.62 14.05
N ASP A 104 6.56 -46.64 13.62
CA ASP A 104 6.11 -47.61 12.63
C ASP A 104 5.41 -48.79 13.30
N HIS A 105 4.09 -48.86 13.18
CA HIS A 105 3.27 -49.95 13.75
C HIS A 105 3.37 -51.25 12.94
N LYS A 106 3.84 -51.20 11.69
CA LYS A 106 3.95 -52.35 10.76
C LYS A 106 2.61 -53.04 10.48
N ASP A 107 1.50 -52.38 10.79
CA ASP A 107 0.14 -52.77 10.48
C ASP A 107 -0.54 -51.69 9.63
N ASP A 108 -1.87 -51.71 9.55
CA ASP A 108 -2.64 -50.79 8.73
C ASP A 108 -2.65 -49.34 9.25
N ASN A 109 -2.17 -49.08 10.50
CA ASN A 109 -1.93 -47.73 11.00
C ASN A 109 -0.68 -47.08 10.38
N GLY A 110 0.13 -47.87 9.66
CA GLY A 110 1.31 -47.39 8.97
C GLY A 110 2.36 -46.79 9.91
N THR A 111 3.02 -45.74 9.43
CA THR A 111 3.87 -44.87 10.27
C THR A 111 2.97 -43.80 10.89
N ALA A 112 2.83 -43.80 12.21
CA ALA A 112 2.04 -42.81 12.93
C ALA A 112 2.88 -41.60 13.31
N LEU A 113 2.27 -40.41 13.28
CA LEU A 113 2.79 -39.21 13.90
C LEU A 113 2.65 -39.36 15.43
N LYS A 114 3.72 -39.13 16.17
CA LYS A 114 3.75 -39.25 17.63
C LYS A 114 4.07 -37.90 18.26
N LEU A 115 3.12 -37.37 19.02
CA LEU A 115 3.22 -36.14 19.79
C LEU A 115 3.27 -36.53 21.26
N SER A 116 4.37 -36.29 21.96
CA SER A 116 4.56 -36.74 23.35
C SER A 116 5.01 -35.62 24.27
N TRP A 117 4.67 -35.70 25.55
CA TRP A 117 5.07 -34.71 26.53
C TRP A 117 5.56 -35.35 27.83
N ASP A 118 6.53 -34.69 28.44
CA ASP A 118 7.11 -35.13 29.71
C ASP A 118 6.28 -34.68 30.91
N ALA A 119 6.47 -35.38 32.03
CA ALA A 119 5.87 -34.99 33.29
C ALA A 119 6.54 -33.72 33.83
N ASN A 120 5.75 -32.72 34.22
CA ASN A 120 6.25 -31.46 34.76
C ASN A 120 5.43 -31.04 36.00
N GLY A 121 6.01 -31.16 37.19
CA GLY A 121 5.32 -30.85 38.44
C GLY A 121 4.12 -31.77 38.69
N ASP A 122 2.91 -31.19 38.70
CA ASP A 122 1.65 -31.92 38.87
C ASP A 122 1.09 -32.51 37.55
N ARG A 123 1.69 -32.16 36.41
CA ARG A 123 1.31 -32.66 35.08
C ARG A 123 1.96 -34.02 34.79
N PRO A 124 1.17 -35.06 34.45
CA PRO A 124 1.72 -36.36 34.07
C PRO A 124 2.33 -36.33 32.66
N ALA A 125 3.19 -37.31 32.37
CA ALA A 125 3.68 -37.55 31.02
C ALA A 125 2.59 -38.22 30.17
N GLY A 126 2.55 -37.93 28.88
CA GLY A 126 1.56 -38.50 27.97
C GLY A 126 1.96 -38.44 26.50
N GLN A 127 1.11 -38.97 25.63
CA GLN A 127 1.29 -38.94 24.19
C GLN A 127 -0.01 -39.10 23.41
N LEU A 128 -0.02 -38.56 22.20
CA LEU A 128 -0.97 -38.80 21.14
C LEU A 128 -0.25 -39.47 19.96
N GLN A 129 -0.80 -40.57 19.45
CA GLN A 129 -0.37 -41.22 18.20
C GLN A 129 -1.45 -41.08 17.13
N ILE A 130 -1.11 -40.54 15.96
CA ILE A 130 -2.06 -40.32 14.86
C ILE A 130 -1.63 -41.17 13.67
N ALA A 131 -2.48 -42.09 13.23
CA ALA A 131 -2.18 -43.03 12.16
C ALA A 131 -1.81 -42.34 10.84
N ASN A 132 -1.03 -43.02 10.00
CA ASN A 132 -0.64 -42.56 8.65
C ASN A 132 -0.11 -41.12 8.62
N MET A 133 0.75 -40.77 9.59
CA MET A 133 1.37 -39.45 9.73
C MET A 133 0.39 -38.28 9.83
N GLY A 134 -0.84 -38.51 10.31
CA GLY A 134 -1.84 -37.45 10.46
C GLY A 134 -2.42 -36.91 9.15
N GLN A 135 -2.36 -37.67 8.05
CA GLN A 135 -2.92 -37.30 6.73
C GLN A 135 -4.43 -37.04 6.69
N HIS A 136 -5.13 -37.26 7.79
CA HIS A 136 -6.58 -37.10 7.95
C HIS A 136 -6.91 -36.03 8.98
N ILE A 137 -5.94 -35.20 9.37
CA ILE A 137 -6.13 -34.08 10.27
C ILE A 137 -5.78 -32.83 9.48
N GLU A 138 -6.77 -31.95 9.32
CA GLU A 138 -6.64 -30.70 8.57
C GLU A 138 -6.25 -29.53 9.47
N ARG A 139 -6.32 -29.68 10.80
CA ARG A 139 -6.02 -28.61 11.75
C ARG A 139 -5.50 -29.10 13.10
N TYR A 140 -4.49 -28.41 13.61
CA TYR A 140 -3.97 -28.55 14.97
C TYR A 140 -4.05 -27.18 15.66
N GLU A 141 -4.64 -27.14 16.85
CA GLU A 141 -4.73 -25.93 17.67
C GLU A 141 -4.02 -26.15 19.00
N PHE A 142 -3.18 -25.19 19.41
CA PHE A 142 -2.39 -25.28 20.64
C PHE A 142 -2.80 -24.21 21.66
N ALA A 143 -2.53 -24.49 22.94
CA ALA A 143 -2.90 -23.61 24.05
C ALA A 143 -2.18 -22.26 24.03
N ASP A 144 -1.07 -22.15 23.30
CA ASP A 144 -0.31 -20.91 23.11
C ASP A 144 -0.82 -20.06 21.93
N GLY A 145 -1.88 -20.51 21.26
CA GLY A 145 -2.48 -19.84 20.11
C GLY A 145 -1.94 -20.29 18.76
N THR A 146 -0.89 -21.13 18.73
CA THR A 146 -0.37 -21.67 17.47
C THR A 146 -1.46 -22.48 16.77
N THR A 147 -1.63 -22.26 15.47
CA THR A 147 -2.50 -23.03 14.59
C THR A 147 -1.69 -23.57 13.43
N LEU A 148 -1.91 -24.85 13.08
CA LEU A 148 -1.21 -25.50 11.98
C LEU A 148 -2.21 -26.29 11.15
N SER A 149 -2.08 -26.27 9.82
CA SER A 149 -2.80 -27.20 8.95
C SER A 149 -2.14 -28.57 8.90
N LYS A 150 -0.83 -28.63 9.17
CA LYS A 150 -0.05 -29.86 9.01
C LYS A 150 1.18 -29.90 9.92
N ILE A 151 1.48 -31.11 10.40
CA ILE A 151 2.73 -31.44 11.09
C ILE A 151 3.33 -32.65 10.38
N GLU A 152 4.54 -32.53 9.85
CA GLU A 152 5.24 -33.63 9.19
C GLU A 152 6.63 -33.86 9.78
N VAL A 153 7.04 -35.12 9.89
CA VAL A 153 8.42 -35.47 10.25
C VAL A 153 9.14 -35.94 8.99
N LEU A 154 10.04 -35.10 8.48
CA LEU A 154 10.81 -35.29 7.26
C LEU A 154 11.98 -36.26 7.46
N ASN A 155 12.69 -36.54 6.36
CA ASN A 155 13.89 -37.36 6.37
C ASN A 155 14.92 -36.83 7.39
N TYR A 156 15.58 -37.76 8.08
CA TYR A 156 16.55 -37.47 9.16
C TYR A 156 15.95 -36.85 10.43
N GLY A 157 14.62 -36.78 10.56
CA GLY A 157 13.92 -36.38 11.79
C GLY A 157 13.70 -34.87 11.94
N ARG A 158 13.88 -34.08 10.87
CA ARG A 158 13.47 -32.67 10.82
C ARG A 158 11.95 -32.60 10.88
N ILE A 159 11.41 -31.60 11.57
CA ILE A 159 9.96 -31.36 11.68
C ILE A 159 9.60 -30.24 10.72
N GLU A 160 8.53 -30.42 9.94
CA GLU A 160 7.86 -29.38 9.15
C GLU A 160 6.55 -29.02 9.84
N LEU A 161 6.35 -27.73 10.05
CA LEU A 161 5.17 -27.12 10.66
C LEU A 161 4.54 -26.21 9.61
N THR A 162 3.36 -26.56 9.12
CA THR A 162 2.65 -25.76 8.12
C THR A 162 1.49 -25.02 8.77
N GLY A 163 1.44 -23.69 8.61
CA GLY A 163 0.32 -22.85 8.98
C GLY A 163 -0.92 -23.14 8.13
N THR A 164 -1.93 -22.31 8.29
CA THR A 164 -3.25 -22.35 7.68
C THR A 164 -3.30 -21.42 6.46
N ASP A 165 -4.51 -21.03 6.04
CA ASP A 165 -4.71 -20.10 4.90
C ASP A 165 -4.86 -18.63 5.36
N GLY A 166 -4.60 -18.32 6.63
CA GLY A 166 -4.64 -16.96 7.15
C GLY A 166 -3.52 -16.72 8.16
N ASP A 167 -3.35 -15.49 8.63
CA ASP A 167 -2.19 -15.07 9.43
C ASP A 167 -1.90 -15.97 10.65
N ASP A 168 -0.80 -16.72 10.59
CA ASP A 168 -0.39 -17.67 11.62
C ASP A 168 0.76 -17.18 12.49
N TYR A 169 0.77 -17.65 13.75
CA TYR A 169 1.82 -17.39 14.73
C TYR A 169 2.43 -18.72 15.16
N ILE A 170 3.59 -19.05 14.60
CA ILE A 170 4.23 -20.36 14.82
C ILE A 170 5.37 -20.23 15.84
N ALA A 171 5.21 -20.91 16.98
CA ALA A 171 6.23 -20.97 18.03
C ALA A 171 7.46 -21.79 17.59
N ALA A 172 8.64 -21.18 17.60
CA ALA A 172 9.88 -21.85 17.24
C ALA A 172 10.49 -22.59 18.43
N GLY A 173 11.01 -23.79 18.16
CA GLY A 173 11.61 -24.67 19.14
C GLY A 173 13.11 -24.43 19.32
N SER A 174 13.79 -25.49 19.74
CA SER A 174 15.25 -25.53 19.85
C SER A 174 15.90 -26.58 18.96
N ALA A 175 15.09 -27.33 18.20
CA ALA A 175 15.58 -28.23 17.18
C ALA A 175 15.54 -27.50 15.83
N ALA A 176 16.03 -28.16 14.78
CA ALA A 176 15.96 -27.60 13.44
C ALA A 176 14.58 -27.89 12.85
N GLU A 177 13.80 -26.85 12.61
CA GLU A 177 12.43 -26.92 12.07
C GLU A 177 12.36 -26.39 10.63
N SER A 178 11.30 -26.73 9.91
CA SER A 178 10.90 -26.09 8.65
C SER A 178 9.54 -25.45 8.88
N PHE A 179 9.49 -24.13 8.85
CA PHE A 179 8.26 -23.36 9.00
C PHE A 179 7.73 -23.03 7.61
N ASP A 180 6.50 -23.45 7.33
CA ASP A 180 5.77 -23.12 6.11
C ASP A 180 4.52 -22.34 6.52
N GLY A 181 4.50 -21.02 6.38
CA GLY A 181 3.37 -20.21 6.87
C GLY A 181 2.07 -20.52 6.15
N GLY A 182 2.14 -20.80 4.85
CA GLY A 182 0.98 -21.03 4.01
C GLY A 182 0.59 -19.78 3.24
N GLU A 183 -0.71 -19.44 3.28
CA GLU A 183 -1.23 -18.19 2.73
C GLU A 183 -1.57 -17.24 3.89
N GLY A 184 -1.37 -15.94 3.72
CA GLY A 184 -1.57 -14.97 4.78
C GLY A 184 -0.28 -14.21 5.09
N GLU A 185 -0.28 -13.49 6.20
CA GLU A 185 0.92 -12.83 6.75
C GLU A 185 1.40 -13.59 7.98
N ASP A 186 2.43 -14.40 7.82
CA ASP A 186 2.80 -15.41 8.80
C ASP A 186 4.00 -15.01 9.64
N THR A 187 3.98 -15.40 10.92
CA THR A 187 4.97 -14.99 11.90
C THR A 187 5.62 -16.18 12.58
N VAL A 188 6.95 -16.25 12.54
CA VAL A 188 7.73 -17.13 13.41
C VAL A 188 8.16 -16.40 14.68
N ARG A 189 8.01 -17.05 15.85
CA ARG A 189 8.32 -16.43 17.15
C ARG A 189 9.32 -17.22 17.99
N TYR A 190 10.29 -16.52 18.58
CA TYR A 190 11.40 -17.08 19.37
C TYR A 190 11.36 -16.71 20.87
N PHE A 191 10.21 -16.30 21.41
CA PHE A 191 10.06 -15.83 22.81
C PHE A 191 10.69 -16.73 23.87
N ASP A 192 10.52 -18.05 23.72
CA ASP A 192 10.95 -19.04 24.71
C ASP A 192 12.43 -19.43 24.58
N ALA A 193 13.16 -18.87 23.60
CA ALA A 193 14.58 -19.12 23.44
C ALA A 193 15.36 -18.58 24.66
N LEU A 194 16.30 -19.40 25.16
CA LEU A 194 17.04 -19.10 26.39
C LEU A 194 18.32 -18.27 26.16
N THR A 195 18.59 -17.90 24.92
CA THR A 195 19.72 -17.08 24.47
C THR A 195 19.29 -16.28 23.25
N ALA A 196 20.06 -15.24 22.92
CA ALA A 196 19.91 -14.51 21.67
C ALA A 196 19.84 -15.45 20.45
N VAL A 197 19.05 -15.05 19.46
CA VAL A 197 18.86 -15.74 18.19
C VAL A 197 19.37 -14.89 17.03
N THR A 198 19.89 -15.55 16.01
CA THR A 198 20.12 -14.94 14.70
C THR A 198 19.17 -15.61 13.72
N VAL A 199 18.24 -14.84 13.15
CA VAL A 199 17.24 -15.29 12.18
C VAL A 199 17.43 -14.50 10.89
N ASN A 200 17.49 -15.21 9.77
CA ASN A 200 17.56 -14.61 8.45
C ASN A 200 16.63 -15.39 7.49
N LEU A 201 15.58 -14.71 7.03
CA LEU A 201 14.58 -15.30 6.13
C LEU A 201 15.15 -15.52 4.72
N SER A 202 16.05 -14.65 4.26
CA SER A 202 16.62 -14.71 2.90
C SER A 202 17.84 -15.63 2.76
N ASP A 203 18.60 -15.87 3.83
CA ASP A 203 19.75 -16.78 3.89
C ASP A 203 19.78 -17.57 5.20
N THR A 204 19.04 -18.68 5.22
CA THR A 204 18.93 -19.58 6.38
C THR A 204 20.27 -20.20 6.79
N THR A 205 21.33 -20.10 5.98
CA THR A 205 22.66 -20.58 6.36
C THR A 205 23.34 -19.71 7.42
N LEU A 206 22.80 -18.52 7.68
CA LEU A 206 23.26 -17.58 8.69
C LEU A 206 22.54 -17.72 10.03
N ASN A 207 21.55 -18.61 10.15
CA ASN A 207 20.79 -18.77 11.38
C ASN A 207 21.63 -19.35 12.52
N GLU A 208 21.59 -18.72 13.70
CA GLU A 208 22.36 -19.10 14.89
C GLU A 208 21.48 -19.16 16.15
N GLY A 209 21.95 -19.86 17.18
CA GLY A 209 21.22 -19.99 18.45
C GLY A 209 20.09 -21.00 18.34
N ALA A 210 18.89 -20.63 18.81
CA ALA A 210 17.72 -21.49 18.69
C ALA A 210 17.30 -21.70 17.23
N ALA A 211 17.60 -20.74 16.34
CA ALA A 211 17.26 -20.81 14.92
C ALA A 211 18.21 -21.69 14.07
N THR A 212 19.24 -22.31 14.68
CA THR A 212 20.26 -23.03 13.92
C THR A 212 19.67 -24.21 13.14
N GLY A 213 19.69 -24.07 11.81
CA GLY A 213 19.22 -25.08 10.88
C GLY A 213 17.75 -24.92 10.52
N ASP A 214 17.05 -23.91 11.03
CA ASP A 214 15.67 -23.62 10.67
C ASP A 214 15.56 -23.20 9.20
N GLU A 215 14.45 -23.57 8.57
CA GLU A 215 14.07 -23.18 7.21
C GLU A 215 12.72 -22.46 7.25
N TYR A 216 12.57 -21.42 6.43
CA TYR A 216 11.37 -20.58 6.38
C TYR A 216 10.83 -20.57 4.94
N ILE A 217 9.55 -20.84 4.80
CA ILE A 217 8.79 -20.88 3.54
C ILE A 217 7.52 -20.08 3.81
N SER A 218 7.23 -19.06 2.99
CA SER A 218 6.07 -18.18 3.20
C SER A 218 5.98 -17.70 4.66
N ILE A 219 7.09 -17.18 5.20
CA ILE A 219 7.11 -16.53 6.51
C ILE A 219 7.58 -15.12 6.25
N GLU A 220 6.75 -14.14 6.55
CA GLU A 220 7.02 -12.73 6.30
C GLU A 220 7.54 -12.04 7.57
N ASN A 221 7.22 -12.56 8.75
CA ASN A 221 7.37 -11.84 10.00
C ASN A 221 8.18 -12.61 11.05
N ILE A 222 8.94 -11.87 11.86
CA ILE A 222 9.86 -12.43 12.86
C ILE A 222 9.67 -11.75 14.21
N MET A 223 9.43 -12.55 15.25
CA MET A 223 9.49 -12.11 16.64
C MET A 223 10.70 -12.71 17.34
N GLY A 224 11.62 -11.85 17.79
CA GLY A 224 12.81 -12.20 18.57
C GLY A 224 12.49 -12.70 19.97
N THR A 225 13.47 -12.69 20.85
CA THR A 225 13.37 -13.10 22.24
C THR A 225 12.92 -11.93 23.13
N GLU A 226 12.28 -12.19 24.26
CA GLU A 226 11.81 -11.10 25.13
C GLU A 226 12.94 -10.35 25.89
N ALA A 227 14.15 -10.89 25.92
CA ALA A 227 15.17 -10.48 26.91
C ALA A 227 16.62 -10.43 26.41
N TYR A 228 16.91 -10.87 25.19
CA TYR A 228 18.27 -10.93 24.66
C TYR A 228 18.40 -10.11 23.38
N GLY A 229 19.61 -9.60 23.13
CA GLY A 229 19.92 -8.88 21.90
C GLY A 229 20.04 -9.82 20.70
N ASP A 230 19.07 -9.76 19.81
CA ASP A 230 18.89 -10.64 18.67
C ASP A 230 19.43 -10.02 17.37
N THR A 231 19.60 -10.84 16.34
CA THR A 231 19.88 -10.37 14.97
C THR A 231 18.83 -10.93 14.04
N LEU A 232 17.91 -10.10 13.59
CA LEU A 232 16.74 -10.50 12.80
C LEU A 232 16.84 -9.84 11.42
N THR A 233 16.65 -10.63 10.37
CA THR A 233 16.75 -10.17 8.98
C THR A 233 15.56 -10.67 8.19
N GLY A 234 14.80 -9.74 7.62
CA GLY A 234 13.70 -10.02 6.69
C GLY A 234 14.19 -10.55 5.35
N ASP A 235 13.30 -10.51 4.37
CA ASP A 235 13.55 -10.94 3.00
C ASP A 235 13.35 -9.80 1.99
N ALA A 236 12.63 -10.04 0.90
CA ALA A 236 12.37 -9.04 -0.13
C ALA A 236 10.89 -8.62 -0.17
N GLY A 237 10.06 -9.21 0.71
CA GLY A 237 8.68 -8.81 0.95
C GLY A 237 8.60 -7.72 2.01
N ASN A 238 7.39 -7.28 2.30
CA ASN A 238 7.17 -6.37 3.43
C ASN A 238 7.19 -7.20 4.71
N ASN A 239 8.16 -6.96 5.58
CA ASN A 239 8.36 -7.74 6.78
C ASN A 239 7.99 -6.93 8.04
N ARG A 240 7.53 -7.65 9.05
CA ARG A 240 7.37 -7.12 10.41
C ARG A 240 8.33 -7.80 11.37
N ILE A 241 9.16 -7.00 12.01
CA ILE A 241 10.26 -7.51 12.82
C ILE A 241 10.24 -6.89 14.22
N TRP A 242 10.19 -7.73 15.25
CA TRP A 242 10.22 -7.30 16.65
C TRP A 242 11.43 -7.85 17.40
N GLY A 243 12.29 -6.97 17.88
CA GLY A 243 13.43 -7.29 18.77
C GLY A 243 13.04 -7.46 20.24
N TYR A 244 11.99 -6.75 20.68
CA TYR A 244 11.49 -6.71 22.06
C TYR A 244 12.46 -6.14 23.10
N GLY A 245 13.41 -6.91 23.59
CA GLY A 245 14.24 -6.49 24.70
C GLY A 245 15.64 -7.03 24.57
N GLY A 246 16.65 -6.18 24.62
CA GLY A 246 17.99 -6.59 24.27
C GLY A 246 18.81 -5.41 23.79
N ALA A 247 19.84 -5.66 22.99
CA ALA A 247 20.37 -4.66 22.08
C ALA A 247 20.35 -5.34 20.72
N ASP A 248 19.29 -5.08 19.97
CA ASP A 248 18.89 -5.85 18.81
C ASP A 248 19.51 -5.29 17.54
N VAL A 249 19.60 -6.14 16.52
CA VAL A 249 20.00 -5.76 15.17
C VAL A 249 18.92 -6.22 14.22
N LEU A 250 18.15 -5.26 13.70
CA LEU A 250 17.04 -5.50 12.79
C LEU A 250 17.44 -5.02 11.39
N TYR A 251 17.33 -5.90 10.40
CA TYR A 251 17.44 -5.57 8.99
C TYR A 251 16.11 -5.90 8.32
N GLY A 252 15.42 -4.89 7.77
CA GLY A 252 14.19 -5.08 7.00
C GLY A 252 14.47 -5.87 5.72
N GLY A 253 15.19 -5.26 4.78
CA GLY A 253 15.60 -5.93 3.56
C GLY A 253 15.23 -5.12 2.32
N GLU A 254 14.58 -5.74 1.35
CA GLU A 254 13.80 -5.01 0.34
C GLU A 254 12.33 -5.09 0.75
N GLY A 255 11.53 -4.07 0.45
CA GLY A 255 10.12 -4.03 0.86
C GLY A 255 9.83 -2.80 1.71
N ASN A 256 8.58 -2.64 2.13
CA ASN A 256 8.20 -1.61 3.09
C ASN A 256 8.02 -2.29 4.45
N ASP A 257 9.02 -2.14 5.32
CA ASP A 257 9.14 -2.92 6.53
C ASP A 257 8.66 -2.17 7.78
N ASP A 258 8.05 -2.90 8.72
CA ASP A 258 7.64 -2.38 10.03
C ASP A 258 8.59 -2.92 11.12
N LEU A 259 9.48 -2.06 11.64
CA LEU A 259 10.56 -2.45 12.57
C LEU A 259 10.32 -1.97 14.01
N TYR A 260 10.41 -2.90 14.96
CA TYR A 260 10.18 -2.66 16.39
C TYR A 260 11.40 -3.11 17.20
N GLY A 261 12.37 -2.20 17.42
CA GLY A 261 13.55 -2.49 18.25
C GLY A 261 13.18 -2.89 19.68
N GLY A 262 12.42 -2.03 20.35
CA GLY A 262 11.96 -2.29 21.71
C GLY A 262 12.89 -1.71 22.76
N ALA A 263 13.05 -2.40 23.89
CA ALA A 263 13.89 -1.93 24.98
C ALA A 263 15.36 -2.31 24.71
N GLY A 264 16.17 -1.34 24.36
CA GLY A 264 17.55 -1.65 24.02
C GLY A 264 18.36 -0.44 23.58
N ALA A 265 19.50 -0.73 22.99
CA ALA A 265 20.23 0.24 22.17
C ALA A 265 20.41 -0.46 20.82
N ASP A 266 19.41 -0.30 19.97
CA ASP A 266 19.16 -1.18 18.85
C ASP A 266 19.76 -0.62 17.57
N HIS A 267 20.14 -1.50 16.65
CA HIS A 267 20.48 -1.13 15.28
C HIS A 267 19.30 -1.49 14.39
N ILE A 268 18.68 -0.49 13.78
CA ILE A 268 17.48 -0.64 12.95
C ILE A 268 17.84 -0.13 11.56
N ASP A 269 17.87 -1.03 10.59
CA ASP A 269 18.14 -0.74 9.18
C ASP A 269 16.94 -1.20 8.34
N GLY A 270 16.19 -0.25 7.76
CA GLY A 270 15.03 -0.56 6.91
C GLY A 270 15.45 -1.27 5.64
N GLY A 271 16.31 -0.60 4.86
CA GLY A 271 16.92 -1.17 3.68
C GLY A 271 16.41 -0.48 2.42
N ILE A 272 15.86 -1.22 1.48
CA ILE A 272 15.29 -0.68 0.24
C ILE A 272 13.77 -0.68 0.36
N GLY A 273 13.18 0.50 0.34
CA GLY A 273 11.75 0.70 0.28
C GLY A 273 11.35 1.89 1.12
N SER A 274 10.21 1.79 1.80
CA SER A 274 9.62 2.85 2.60
C SER A 274 9.35 2.29 4.00
N ASP A 275 10.31 2.46 4.90
CA ASP A 275 10.38 1.67 6.13
C ASP A 275 9.98 2.45 7.37
N PHE A 276 9.30 1.77 8.30
CA PHE A 276 8.85 2.30 9.57
C PHE A 276 9.73 1.85 10.74
N ALA A 277 10.15 2.79 11.58
CA ALA A 277 10.61 2.50 12.93
C ALA A 277 9.53 2.89 13.97
N HIS A 278 9.10 1.90 14.75
CA HIS A 278 8.01 2.07 15.71
C HIS A 278 8.46 2.12 17.17
N TYR A 279 8.01 3.16 17.87
CA TYR A 279 8.24 3.39 19.30
C TYR A 279 6.96 3.41 20.12
N ARG A 280 5.87 2.90 19.55
CA ARG A 280 4.51 2.94 20.08
C ARG A 280 4.33 2.26 21.45
N GLU A 281 5.18 1.27 21.73
CA GLU A 281 5.24 0.54 23.01
C GLU A 281 6.20 1.18 24.03
N SER A 282 6.83 2.31 23.68
CA SER A 282 7.74 2.97 24.60
C SER A 282 7.03 3.49 25.83
N ASN A 283 7.66 3.29 26.99
CA ASN A 283 7.14 3.72 28.28
C ASN A 283 7.47 5.19 28.63
N ALA A 284 8.06 5.94 27.70
CA ALA A 284 8.33 7.37 27.80
C ALA A 284 8.44 7.98 26.40
N GLY A 285 8.38 9.32 26.32
CA GLY A 285 8.57 10.06 25.08
C GLY A 285 9.95 9.83 24.45
N VAL A 286 9.98 9.79 23.13
CA VAL A 286 11.17 9.58 22.30
C VAL A 286 11.57 10.87 21.58
N THR A 287 12.86 11.01 21.31
CA THR A 287 13.43 12.10 20.51
C THR A 287 14.31 11.51 19.43
N ILE A 288 13.82 11.53 18.20
CA ILE A 288 14.43 10.90 17.04
C ILE A 288 14.66 11.95 15.96
N ASN A 289 15.83 11.90 15.32
CA ASN A 289 16.19 12.79 14.23
C ASN A 289 16.88 11.97 13.13
N LEU A 290 16.16 11.73 12.03
CA LEU A 290 16.64 10.99 10.87
C LEU A 290 17.77 11.74 10.16
N ALA A 291 17.62 13.06 9.96
CA ALA A 291 18.64 13.91 9.33
C ALA A 291 20.04 13.84 10.00
N LYS A 292 20.09 13.55 11.31
CA LYS A 292 21.33 13.47 12.10
C LYS A 292 21.67 12.05 12.56
N GLY A 293 20.78 11.08 12.33
CA GLY A 293 20.91 9.72 12.85
C GLY A 293 21.02 9.67 14.38
N THR A 294 20.20 10.45 15.10
CA THR A 294 20.21 10.44 16.57
C THR A 294 18.87 10.02 17.15
N ALA A 295 18.88 9.06 18.08
CA ALA A 295 17.71 8.58 18.80
C ALA A 295 18.00 8.58 20.32
N ASN A 296 17.06 9.11 21.12
CA ASN A 296 17.16 9.19 22.58
C ASN A 296 15.78 9.16 23.25
N GLY A 297 15.73 8.82 24.55
CA GLY A 297 14.50 8.86 25.34
C GLY A 297 13.72 7.55 25.21
N GLY A 298 13.10 7.10 26.30
CA GLY A 298 12.37 5.82 26.32
C GLY A 298 13.18 4.68 25.69
N HIS A 299 12.54 3.99 24.75
CA HIS A 299 13.07 2.87 23.98
C HIS A 299 14.09 3.33 22.92
N ALA A 300 14.00 4.57 22.43
CA ALA A 300 14.95 5.13 21.46
C ALA A 300 16.37 5.39 22.02
N THR A 301 16.65 5.03 23.28
CA THR A 301 17.89 5.43 23.96
C THR A 301 19.09 4.63 23.49
N GLY A 302 19.86 5.22 22.57
CA GLY A 302 21.09 4.62 22.07
C GLY A 302 20.91 3.90 20.73
N ASP A 303 19.70 3.93 20.19
CA ASP A 303 19.39 3.33 18.90
C ASP A 303 20.13 4.04 17.76
N VAL A 304 20.37 3.27 16.70
CA VAL A 304 20.96 3.72 15.44
C VAL A 304 20.01 3.30 14.34
N LEU A 305 19.33 4.29 13.75
CA LEU A 305 18.41 4.11 12.63
C LEU A 305 19.15 4.42 11.32
N VAL A 306 18.96 3.57 10.31
CA VAL A 306 19.55 3.66 8.98
C VAL A 306 18.47 3.30 7.97
N ASN A 307 18.39 4.03 6.84
CA ASN A 307 17.39 3.78 5.79
C ASN A 307 15.97 3.63 6.37
N ILE A 308 15.55 4.64 7.14
CA ILE A 308 14.21 4.70 7.72
C ILE A 308 13.59 6.00 7.24
N GLU A 309 12.47 5.91 6.55
CA GLU A 309 11.74 7.04 6.01
C GLU A 309 10.59 7.46 6.92
N HIS A 310 10.16 6.59 7.84
CA HIS A 310 8.97 6.83 8.64
C HIS A 310 9.14 6.51 10.13
N LEU A 311 8.47 7.28 10.98
CA LEU A 311 8.54 7.18 12.43
C LEU A 311 7.16 7.11 13.06
N GLU A 312 6.97 6.17 13.97
CA GLU A 312 5.86 6.18 14.93
C GLU A 312 6.40 6.41 16.35
N GLY A 313 5.95 7.48 16.98
CA GLY A 313 6.24 7.85 18.36
C GLY A 313 5.52 6.97 19.39
N SER A 314 5.70 7.34 20.65
CA SER A 314 5.10 6.72 21.83
C SER A 314 3.67 7.23 22.08
N HIS A 315 3.18 7.13 23.33
CA HIS A 315 1.92 7.77 23.75
C HIS A 315 2.18 8.98 24.68
N TYR A 316 3.40 9.52 24.63
CA TYR A 316 3.91 10.58 25.49
C TYR A 316 4.54 11.65 24.61
N ASP A 317 4.84 12.82 25.19
CA ASP A 317 5.50 13.93 24.51
C ASP A 317 6.77 13.52 23.73
N ASP A 318 6.63 13.43 22.41
CA ASP A 318 7.66 12.99 21.47
C ASP A 318 8.24 14.17 20.68
N VAL A 319 9.45 13.97 20.15
CA VAL A 319 10.07 14.86 19.18
C VAL A 319 10.55 14.01 18.01
N LEU A 320 9.81 14.04 16.90
CA LEU A 320 10.12 13.30 15.69
C LEU A 320 10.59 14.29 14.62
N ILE A 321 11.77 14.03 14.04
CA ILE A 321 12.37 14.90 13.03
C ILE A 321 12.77 14.02 11.83
N GLY A 322 12.20 14.32 10.68
CA GLY A 322 12.52 13.69 9.40
C GLY A 322 13.88 14.11 8.82
N ASP A 323 14.07 13.82 7.55
CA ASP A 323 15.27 14.10 6.78
C ASP A 323 15.00 14.95 5.53
N SER A 324 15.51 14.53 4.36
CA SER A 324 15.31 15.25 3.10
C SER A 324 14.44 14.47 2.11
N ASN A 325 13.96 13.31 2.55
CA ASN A 325 13.01 12.48 1.81
C ASN A 325 11.60 12.78 2.32
N ASN A 326 10.59 12.31 1.61
CA ASN A 326 9.21 12.41 2.05
C ASN A 326 8.99 11.49 3.27
N ASN A 327 8.86 12.06 4.46
CA ASN A 327 8.69 11.33 5.69
C ASN A 327 7.24 11.24 6.14
N PHE A 328 6.93 10.16 6.84
CA PHE A 328 5.67 9.99 7.53
C PHE A 328 5.94 9.96 9.05
N LEU A 329 5.39 10.94 9.78
CA LEU A 329 5.61 11.06 11.22
C LEU A 329 4.29 10.90 12.00
N TYR A 330 4.18 9.84 12.81
CA TYR A 330 3.02 9.58 13.69
C TYR A 330 3.36 9.89 15.14
N ALA A 331 2.75 10.92 15.74
CA ALA A 331 3.00 11.27 17.14
C ALA A 331 2.08 10.56 18.16
N ARG A 332 0.81 10.32 17.78
CA ARG A 332 -0.23 9.73 18.65
C ARG A 332 -0.63 10.71 19.76
N ASN A 333 -0.71 10.28 21.02
CA ASN A 333 -1.07 11.19 22.12
C ASN A 333 0.20 11.79 22.72
N GLY A 334 0.13 13.02 23.23
CA GLY A 334 1.29 13.68 23.82
C GLY A 334 1.25 15.17 23.53
N LEU A 335 2.18 15.93 24.08
CA LEU A 335 2.50 17.26 23.55
C LEU A 335 3.68 17.12 22.60
N ASP A 336 3.40 16.91 21.34
CA ASP A 336 4.38 16.40 20.39
C ASP A 336 4.99 17.51 19.53
N ARG A 337 6.19 17.23 19.01
CA ARG A 337 6.88 18.12 18.08
C ARG A 337 7.30 17.32 16.86
N LEU A 338 6.67 17.62 15.75
CA LEU A 338 6.88 16.99 14.45
C LEU A 338 7.58 17.99 13.54
N TYR A 339 8.71 17.59 12.98
CA TYR A 339 9.47 18.37 12.02
C TYR A 339 9.70 17.50 10.77
N GLY A 340 9.06 17.82 9.65
CA GLY A 340 9.22 17.08 8.40
C GLY A 340 10.65 17.18 7.88
N GLY A 341 11.09 18.38 7.55
CA GLY A 341 12.45 18.64 7.06
C GLY A 341 12.42 19.19 5.65
N ALA A 342 12.96 18.45 4.70
CA ALA A 342 12.78 18.74 3.28
C ALA A 342 12.11 17.54 2.61
N GLY A 343 11.41 17.76 1.50
CA GLY A 343 10.57 16.75 0.88
C GLY A 343 9.10 17.03 1.20
N ASP A 344 8.20 16.25 0.60
CA ASP A 344 6.76 16.40 0.82
C ASP A 344 6.34 15.49 1.97
N ASP A 345 6.30 16.03 3.19
CA ASP A 345 6.12 15.28 4.42
C ASP A 345 4.63 15.12 4.81
N THR A 346 4.32 14.01 5.49
CA THR A 346 3.02 13.82 6.14
C THR A 346 3.18 13.75 7.66
N LEU A 347 2.61 14.73 8.35
CA LEU A 347 2.62 14.85 9.79
C LEU A 347 1.25 14.47 10.35
N ASN A 348 1.20 13.37 11.09
CA ASN A 348 -0.05 12.85 11.61
C ASN A 348 -0.29 13.30 13.06
N ALA A 349 -1.36 14.06 13.23
CA ALA A 349 -1.68 14.83 14.43
C ALA A 349 -2.94 14.32 15.15
N TYR A 350 -3.39 13.09 14.88
CA TYR A 350 -4.49 12.52 15.67
C TYR A 350 -4.02 12.18 17.08
N GLY A 351 -4.87 12.41 18.08
CA GLY A 351 -4.55 12.20 19.49
C GLY A 351 -4.71 13.46 20.33
N SER A 352 -4.67 13.31 21.65
CA SER A 352 -4.74 14.46 22.53
C SER A 352 -3.38 15.13 22.63
N GLY A 353 -3.32 16.42 22.35
CA GLY A 353 -2.08 17.18 22.36
C GLY A 353 -2.32 18.65 22.12
N ALA A 354 -1.25 19.42 22.07
CA ALA A 354 -1.24 20.79 21.59
C ALA A 354 0.08 20.92 20.86
N ASP A 355 0.07 20.40 19.65
CA ASP A 355 1.26 19.90 18.98
C ASP A 355 1.93 21.02 18.19
N TYR A 356 3.22 20.82 17.94
CA TYR A 356 4.00 21.70 17.08
C TYR A 356 4.35 20.93 15.81
N LEU A 357 3.77 21.34 14.69
CA LEU A 357 3.86 20.68 13.40
C LEU A 357 4.53 21.63 12.40
N ASP A 358 5.72 21.26 11.96
CA ASP A 358 6.57 22.06 11.09
C ASP A 358 6.94 21.20 9.88
N GLY A 359 6.31 21.44 8.73
CA GLY A 359 6.54 20.65 7.51
C GLY A 359 7.96 20.87 7.01
N GLY A 360 8.25 22.09 6.57
CA GLY A 360 9.61 22.53 6.27
C GLY A 360 9.74 23.02 4.84
N GLU A 361 10.62 22.42 4.05
CA GLU A 361 10.74 22.67 2.61
C GLU A 361 10.02 21.57 1.83
N GLY A 362 8.98 21.90 1.09
CA GLY A 362 8.24 20.92 0.30
C GLY A 362 6.77 21.31 0.23
N ASN A 363 5.93 20.35 -0.11
CA ASN A 363 4.48 20.46 -0.02
C ASN A 363 3.98 19.51 1.07
N ASP A 364 3.80 20.06 2.28
CA ASP A 364 3.63 19.29 3.49
C ASP A 364 2.16 19.16 3.91
N THR A 365 1.82 18.00 4.47
CA THR A 365 0.44 17.64 4.82
C THR A 365 0.29 17.34 6.30
N VAL A 366 -0.66 18.00 6.97
CA VAL A 366 -1.15 17.56 8.28
C VAL A 366 -2.39 16.69 8.11
N ARG A 367 -2.50 15.61 8.90
CA ARG A 367 -3.59 14.63 8.77
C ARG A 367 -4.24 14.29 10.11
N TYR A 368 -5.58 14.19 10.10
CA TYR A 368 -6.43 13.83 11.24
C TYR A 368 -7.32 12.59 10.99
N VAL A 369 -7.03 11.79 9.96
CA VAL A 369 -7.86 10.65 9.48
C VAL A 369 -8.36 9.72 10.60
N SER A 370 -7.54 9.47 11.61
CA SER A 370 -7.84 8.54 12.71
C SER A 370 -8.38 9.21 13.99
N SER A 371 -8.64 10.51 13.96
CA SER A 371 -9.28 11.23 15.06
C SER A 371 -10.66 10.64 15.36
N GLN A 372 -11.01 10.56 16.64
CA GLN A 372 -12.29 10.00 17.11
C GLN A 372 -13.39 11.06 17.26
N THR A 373 -13.10 12.30 16.86
CA THR A 373 -14.05 13.42 16.82
C THR A 373 -13.74 14.35 15.65
N ALA A 374 -14.74 15.10 15.22
CA ALA A 374 -14.55 16.21 14.29
C ALA A 374 -13.41 17.15 14.72
N VAL A 375 -12.70 17.68 13.75
CA VAL A 375 -11.62 18.66 13.94
C VAL A 375 -12.00 20.01 13.32
N ASN A 376 -11.56 21.07 13.97
CA ASN A 376 -11.40 22.37 13.31
C ASN A 376 -9.89 22.59 13.17
N ALA A 377 -9.38 22.53 11.95
CA ALA A 377 -7.95 22.69 11.65
C ALA A 377 -7.77 23.92 10.75
N ASN A 378 -7.07 24.93 11.27
CA ASN A 378 -6.91 26.22 10.62
C ASN A 378 -5.42 26.58 10.50
N LEU A 379 -4.90 26.58 9.27
CA LEU A 379 -3.50 26.91 8.98
C LEU A 379 -3.18 28.40 9.19
N TYR A 380 -4.20 29.26 9.22
CA TYR A 380 -4.05 30.71 9.34
C TYR A 380 -4.15 31.23 10.79
N ASP A 381 -5.14 30.77 11.56
CA ASP A 381 -5.42 31.19 12.93
C ASP A 381 -5.60 29.97 13.85
N SER A 382 -4.47 29.55 14.44
CA SER A 382 -4.43 28.42 15.37
C SER A 382 -5.33 28.58 16.61
N SER A 383 -5.83 29.79 16.90
CA SER A 383 -6.75 30.00 18.03
C SER A 383 -8.17 29.50 17.77
N LEU A 384 -8.46 29.14 16.52
CA LEU A 384 -9.72 28.53 16.10
C LEU A 384 -9.67 27.01 16.10
N ASN A 385 -8.50 26.40 16.32
CA ASN A 385 -8.40 24.95 16.25
C ASN A 385 -9.18 24.28 17.39
N GLU A 386 -9.91 23.21 17.07
CA GLU A 386 -10.76 22.45 18.01
C GLU A 386 -10.71 20.94 17.71
N GLY A 387 -11.14 20.11 18.66
CA GLY A 387 -11.04 18.65 18.56
C GLY A 387 -9.62 18.17 18.86
N ASP A 388 -9.14 17.17 18.14
CA ASP A 388 -7.73 16.73 18.25
C ASP A 388 -6.75 17.83 17.78
N ALA A 389 -7.20 18.79 16.97
CA ALA A 389 -6.38 19.94 16.55
C ALA A 389 -6.22 21.04 17.63
N THR A 390 -6.86 20.90 18.80
CA THR A 390 -6.94 21.97 19.81
C THR A 390 -5.55 22.48 20.21
N ASP A 391 -5.32 23.80 20.04
CA ASP A 391 -4.05 24.48 20.34
C ASP A 391 -2.83 24.01 19.50
N ASP A 392 -3.03 23.19 18.47
CA ASP A 392 -1.98 22.81 17.51
C ASP A 392 -1.42 24.02 16.77
N LYS A 393 -0.15 23.93 16.39
CA LYS A 393 0.55 24.97 15.62
C LYS A 393 1.11 24.39 14.35
N TYR A 394 0.66 24.94 13.24
CA TYR A 394 1.14 24.61 11.90
C TYR A 394 2.17 25.64 11.44
N ILE A 395 3.31 25.17 10.94
CA ILE A 395 4.40 25.96 10.37
C ILE A 395 4.80 25.29 9.06
N SER A 396 4.85 26.06 7.96
CA SER A 396 5.16 25.51 6.62
C SER A 396 4.35 24.24 6.33
N ILE A 397 3.02 24.35 6.43
CA ILE A 397 2.08 23.29 6.08
C ILE A 397 1.20 23.86 4.97
N GLU A 398 1.05 23.12 3.89
CA GLU A 398 0.26 23.51 2.72
C GLU A 398 -1.06 22.76 2.67
N ASN A 399 -1.14 21.56 3.25
CA ASN A 399 -2.32 20.71 3.09
C ASN A 399 -2.90 20.20 4.42
N ILE A 400 -4.22 19.96 4.42
CA ILE A 400 -4.92 19.33 5.52
C ILE A 400 -5.78 18.17 5.02
N ILE A 401 -5.66 17.02 5.67
CA ILE A 401 -6.62 15.92 5.57
C ILE A 401 -7.38 15.83 6.89
N GLY A 402 -8.71 15.95 6.79
CA GLY A 402 -9.65 15.79 7.89
C GLY A 402 -9.76 14.34 8.40
N THR A 403 -10.85 14.09 9.12
CA THR A 403 -11.20 12.79 9.68
C THR A 403 -11.91 11.93 8.66
N ALA A 404 -11.83 10.60 8.79
CA ALA A 404 -12.48 9.73 7.82
C ALA A 404 -14.02 9.67 7.92
N VAL A 405 -14.62 10.24 8.98
CA VAL A 405 -16.01 9.92 9.38
C VAL A 405 -16.82 11.14 9.86
N TYR A 406 -16.17 12.18 10.39
CA TYR A 406 -16.85 13.27 11.09
C TYR A 406 -16.83 14.56 10.29
N SER A 407 -17.87 15.37 10.48
CA SER A 407 -17.99 16.72 9.93
C SER A 407 -16.92 17.67 10.46
N ASP A 408 -15.96 18.01 9.61
CA ASP A 408 -14.79 18.81 9.93
C ASP A 408 -14.93 20.27 9.47
N THR A 409 -14.04 21.13 9.98
CA THR A 409 -13.84 22.48 9.47
C THR A 409 -12.37 22.67 9.17
N LEU A 410 -12.04 22.76 7.88
CA LEU A 410 -10.68 22.85 7.38
C LEU A 410 -10.47 24.23 6.74
N THR A 411 -9.41 24.93 7.12
CA THR A 411 -9.08 26.25 6.57
C THR A 411 -7.61 26.28 6.17
N GLY A 412 -7.36 26.59 4.89
CA GLY A 412 -6.03 26.81 4.35
C GLY A 412 -5.42 28.15 4.80
N ASN A 413 -4.36 28.56 4.12
CA ASN A 413 -3.63 29.79 4.36
C ASN A 413 -3.66 30.71 3.13
N ALA A 414 -2.52 31.32 2.77
CA ALA A 414 -2.43 32.27 1.65
C ALA A 414 -1.64 31.74 0.45
N GLY A 415 -1.18 30.48 0.52
CA GLY A 415 -0.59 29.77 -0.60
C GLY A 415 -1.55 28.68 -1.09
N ASP A 416 -1.21 28.06 -2.21
CA ASP A 416 -2.02 27.01 -2.83
C ASP A 416 -2.11 25.79 -1.91
N ASN A 417 -3.31 25.49 -1.43
CA ASN A 417 -3.58 24.44 -0.45
C ASN A 417 -4.36 23.29 -1.05
N ARG A 418 -4.20 22.11 -0.43
CA ARG A 418 -5.07 20.96 -0.68
C ARG A 418 -5.79 20.54 0.59
N LEU A 419 -7.12 20.56 0.52
CA LEU A 419 -7.99 20.24 1.66
C LEU A 419 -8.86 19.03 1.33
N TRP A 420 -8.83 18.01 2.21
CA TRP A 420 -9.70 16.83 2.11
C TRP A 420 -10.59 16.71 3.34
N GLY A 421 -11.90 16.86 3.17
CA GLY A 421 -12.91 16.58 4.20
C GLY A 421 -13.09 15.08 4.45
N LEU A 422 -13.03 14.28 3.37
CA LEU A 422 -13.24 12.83 3.33
C LEU A 422 -14.68 12.40 3.57
N GLY A 423 -15.15 12.36 4.81
CA GLY A 423 -16.47 11.84 5.13
C GLY A 423 -17.09 12.57 6.30
N GLY A 424 -18.37 12.92 6.18
CA GLY A 424 -19.02 13.86 7.08
C GLY A 424 -19.51 15.07 6.30
N ASP A 425 -20.42 15.86 6.87
CA ASP A 425 -20.83 17.14 6.28
C ASP A 425 -19.76 18.20 6.62
N ASP A 426 -18.82 18.44 5.72
CA ASP A 426 -17.59 19.20 6.00
C ASP A 426 -17.69 20.70 5.62
N GLN A 427 -16.84 21.52 6.23
CA GLN A 427 -16.65 22.92 5.83
C GLN A 427 -15.20 23.14 5.41
N LEU A 428 -14.97 23.37 4.11
CA LEU A 428 -13.66 23.64 3.53
C LEU A 428 -13.58 25.11 3.12
N ASN A 429 -12.52 25.79 3.54
CA ASN A 429 -12.18 27.14 3.11
C ASN A 429 -10.73 27.16 2.61
N GLY A 430 -10.54 27.32 1.29
CA GLY A 430 -9.22 27.36 0.65
C GLY A 430 -8.36 28.51 1.18
N GLY A 431 -8.85 29.73 1.03
CA GLY A 431 -8.20 30.92 1.61
C GLY A 431 -7.76 31.89 0.52
N GLU A 432 -6.48 32.25 0.49
CA GLU A 432 -5.89 32.87 -0.71
C GLU A 432 -5.00 31.83 -1.39
N GLY A 433 -4.93 31.82 -2.71
CA GLY A 433 -4.15 30.82 -3.46
C GLY A 433 -5.01 30.13 -4.50
N ASN A 434 -4.44 29.20 -5.27
CA ASN A 434 -5.20 28.32 -6.16
C ASN A 434 -5.40 26.98 -5.44
N ASP A 435 -6.56 26.80 -4.85
CA ASP A 435 -6.81 25.71 -3.91
C ASP A 435 -7.48 24.49 -4.56
N TYR A 436 -7.12 23.31 -4.05
CA TYR A 436 -7.66 22.02 -4.47
C TYR A 436 -8.53 21.45 -3.35
N LEU A 437 -9.84 21.44 -3.56
CA LEU A 437 -10.82 21.15 -2.50
C LEU A 437 -11.57 19.85 -2.76
N PHE A 438 -11.47 18.92 -1.81
CA PHE A 438 -12.09 17.59 -1.84
C PHE A 438 -13.06 17.50 -0.65
N GLY A 439 -14.34 17.80 -0.86
CA GLY A 439 -15.37 17.64 0.18
C GLY A 439 -15.46 16.19 0.62
N GLY A 440 -15.77 15.30 -0.33
CA GLY A 440 -15.86 13.87 -0.08
C GLY A 440 -17.32 13.44 0.09
N ALA A 441 -17.58 12.49 0.98
CA ALA A 441 -18.94 12.00 1.21
C ALA A 441 -19.64 12.81 2.31
N GLY A 442 -20.64 13.58 1.95
CA GLY A 442 -21.36 14.43 2.89
C GLY A 442 -22.23 15.44 2.15
N ALA A 443 -22.84 16.35 2.90
CA ALA A 443 -23.32 17.61 2.35
C ALA A 443 -22.36 18.73 2.77
N ASP A 444 -21.42 19.06 1.89
CA ASP A 444 -20.25 19.88 2.22
C ASP A 444 -20.45 21.35 1.88
N LEU A 445 -19.85 22.24 2.65
CA LEU A 445 -19.67 23.64 2.28
C LEU A 445 -18.23 23.81 1.79
N ILE A 446 -18.07 24.09 0.50
CA ILE A 446 -16.78 24.24 -0.16
C ILE A 446 -16.65 25.70 -0.61
N ASP A 447 -15.76 26.45 0.03
CA ASP A 447 -15.43 27.84 -0.29
C ASP A 447 -13.98 27.92 -0.78
N GLY A 448 -13.75 28.25 -2.06
CA GLY A 448 -12.40 28.44 -2.61
C GLY A 448 -11.67 29.62 -1.99
N GLY A 449 -12.41 30.70 -1.71
CA GLY A 449 -11.83 31.94 -1.22
C GLY A 449 -11.39 32.85 -2.38
N THR A 450 -10.11 33.19 -2.46
CA THR A 450 -9.57 34.05 -3.52
C THR A 450 -8.47 33.35 -4.29
N GLY A 451 -8.62 33.29 -5.60
CA GLY A 451 -7.62 32.77 -6.51
C GLY A 451 -8.33 32.05 -7.64
N SER A 452 -7.78 30.92 -8.07
CA SER A 452 -8.34 30.07 -9.11
C SER A 452 -8.55 28.69 -8.53
N ASP A 453 -9.73 28.45 -7.97
CA ASP A 453 -9.98 27.33 -7.07
C ASP A 453 -10.75 26.20 -7.78
N ILE A 454 -10.46 24.95 -7.41
CA ILE A 454 -11.09 23.76 -7.99
C ILE A 454 -11.79 22.90 -6.93
N ALA A 455 -13.06 22.58 -7.18
CA ALA A 455 -13.77 21.54 -6.45
C ALA A 455 -13.66 20.19 -7.19
N ILE A 456 -13.24 19.14 -6.47
CA ILE A 456 -12.85 17.87 -7.07
C ILE A 456 -13.71 16.71 -6.55
N TYR A 457 -14.32 15.97 -7.48
CA TYR A 457 -15.25 14.86 -7.23
C TYR A 457 -14.76 13.51 -7.76
N ARG A 458 -13.48 13.40 -8.12
CA ARG A 458 -12.90 12.19 -8.74
C ARG A 458 -13.04 10.91 -7.91
N ASP A 459 -13.14 11.03 -6.59
CA ASP A 459 -13.30 9.89 -5.67
C ASP A 459 -14.78 9.50 -5.45
N SER A 460 -15.71 10.20 -6.13
CA SER A 460 -17.14 9.89 -6.10
C SER A 460 -17.43 8.55 -6.76
N ASN A 461 -18.23 7.72 -6.09
CA ASN A 461 -18.67 6.40 -6.58
C ASN A 461 -19.88 6.46 -7.53
N ALA A 462 -20.26 7.65 -7.98
CA ALA A 462 -21.31 7.90 -8.96
C ALA A 462 -21.13 9.28 -9.61
N GLY A 463 -21.77 9.48 -10.77
CA GLY A 463 -21.77 10.75 -11.48
C GLY A 463 -22.35 11.90 -10.67
N VAL A 464 -21.78 13.09 -10.86
CA VAL A 464 -22.15 14.33 -10.21
C VAL A 464 -22.81 15.29 -11.20
N THR A 465 -23.71 16.13 -10.70
CA THR A 465 -24.38 17.19 -11.45
C THR A 465 -24.19 18.50 -10.69
N ILE A 466 -23.33 19.36 -11.24
CA ILE A 466 -22.88 20.60 -10.63
C ILE A 466 -23.12 21.76 -11.60
N ASN A 467 -23.66 22.86 -11.10
CA ASN A 467 -23.87 24.10 -11.84
C ASN A 467 -23.46 25.30 -10.98
N LEU A 468 -22.34 25.92 -11.33
CA LEU A 468 -21.77 27.06 -10.62
C LEU A 468 -22.65 28.32 -10.77
N ALA A 469 -23.24 28.54 -11.95
CA ALA A 469 -24.12 29.68 -12.20
C ALA A 469 -25.40 29.68 -11.35
N GLU A 470 -25.98 28.50 -11.09
CA GLU A 470 -27.22 28.33 -10.34
C GLU A 470 -27.00 27.90 -8.88
N GLY A 471 -25.78 27.53 -8.50
CA GLY A 471 -25.44 27.01 -7.18
C GLY A 471 -26.10 25.66 -6.89
N ILE A 472 -26.15 24.77 -7.89
CA ILE A 472 -26.71 23.43 -7.76
C ILE A 472 -25.57 22.43 -7.67
N ALA A 473 -25.62 21.54 -6.67
CA ALA A 473 -24.77 20.35 -6.57
C ALA A 473 -25.63 19.16 -6.16
N SER A 474 -25.55 18.06 -6.92
CA SER A 474 -26.32 16.84 -6.67
C SER A 474 -25.69 15.62 -7.31
N GLY A 475 -26.06 14.42 -6.85
CA GLY A 475 -25.53 13.17 -7.40
C GLY A 475 -24.18 12.82 -6.78
N GLY A 476 -23.93 11.52 -6.58
CA GLY A 476 -22.70 11.04 -5.93
C GLY A 476 -22.36 11.82 -4.65
N HIS A 477 -21.08 12.16 -4.54
CA HIS A 477 -20.52 13.00 -3.46
C HIS A 477 -21.01 14.45 -3.50
N ALA A 478 -21.45 14.99 -4.64
CA ALA A 478 -21.99 16.35 -4.74
C ALA A 478 -23.37 16.55 -4.08
N THR A 479 -23.93 15.53 -3.43
CA THR A 479 -25.33 15.55 -2.95
C THR A 479 -25.49 16.40 -1.69
N GLY A 480 -25.96 17.63 -1.89
CA GLY A 480 -26.24 18.56 -0.78
C GLY A 480 -25.14 19.59 -0.58
N ASP A 481 -24.08 19.51 -1.38
CA ASP A 481 -22.97 20.44 -1.31
C ASP A 481 -23.38 21.86 -1.68
N VAL A 482 -22.62 22.81 -1.15
CA VAL A 482 -22.71 24.24 -1.44
C VAL A 482 -21.32 24.71 -1.84
N LEU A 483 -21.17 25.06 -3.11
CA LEU A 483 -19.91 25.56 -3.67
C LEU A 483 -19.96 27.09 -3.74
N VAL A 484 -18.90 27.74 -3.27
CA VAL A 484 -18.75 29.20 -3.22
C VAL A 484 -17.35 29.56 -3.68
N ASN A 485 -17.21 30.60 -4.51
CA ASN A 485 -15.91 31.06 -5.04
C ASN A 485 -15.10 29.89 -5.64
N ILE A 486 -15.73 29.12 -6.53
CA ILE A 486 -15.08 28.02 -7.25
C ILE A 486 -15.12 28.37 -8.72
N GLU A 487 -13.95 28.36 -9.38
CA GLU A 487 -13.82 28.66 -10.80
C GLU A 487 -13.70 27.39 -11.64
N HIS A 488 -13.33 26.26 -11.06
CA HIS A 488 -13.03 25.03 -11.79
C HIS A 488 -13.71 23.81 -11.16
N LEU A 489 -14.01 22.80 -11.99
CA LEU A 489 -14.64 21.55 -11.55
C LEU A 489 -13.90 20.35 -12.13
N GLU A 490 -13.62 19.36 -11.30
CA GLU A 490 -13.26 18.00 -11.73
C GLU A 490 -14.36 17.02 -11.32
N GLY A 491 -14.89 16.31 -12.30
CA GLY A 491 -15.92 15.27 -12.15
C GLY A 491 -15.38 13.95 -11.58
N SER A 492 -16.24 12.95 -11.61
CA SER A 492 -15.99 11.56 -11.24
C SER A 492 -15.51 10.73 -12.44
N ASP A 493 -15.35 9.42 -12.29
CA ASP A 493 -15.11 8.51 -13.43
C ASP A 493 -16.44 7.93 -14.01
N TYR A 494 -17.55 8.64 -13.82
CA TYR A 494 -18.91 8.26 -14.23
C TYR A 494 -19.60 9.43 -14.95
N ASP A 495 -20.69 9.14 -15.66
CA ASP A 495 -21.50 10.13 -16.39
C ASP A 495 -21.85 11.39 -15.55
N ASP A 496 -21.15 12.48 -15.81
CA ASP A 496 -21.23 13.74 -15.09
C ASP A 496 -21.98 14.83 -15.90
N VAL A 497 -22.49 15.82 -15.18
CA VAL A 497 -23.01 17.06 -15.75
C VAL A 497 -22.36 18.24 -15.03
N LEU A 498 -21.40 18.89 -15.68
CA LEU A 498 -20.66 20.02 -15.12
C LEU A 498 -21.04 21.30 -15.88
N THR A 499 -21.40 22.36 -15.15
CA THR A 499 -21.73 23.66 -15.72
C THR A 499 -20.96 24.76 -15.00
N GLY A 500 -20.21 25.55 -15.77
CA GLY A 500 -19.50 26.74 -15.32
C GLY A 500 -20.42 27.91 -14.98
N ASP A 501 -19.82 29.09 -14.81
CA ASP A 501 -20.51 30.33 -14.50
C ASP A 501 -20.27 31.41 -15.59
N SER A 502 -20.03 32.66 -15.19
CA SER A 502 -19.74 33.75 -16.14
C SER A 502 -18.25 34.09 -16.22
N ASN A 503 -17.42 33.36 -15.49
CA ASN A 503 -15.97 33.49 -15.50
C ASN A 503 -15.38 32.45 -16.45
N ASN A 504 -14.07 32.53 -16.68
CA ASN A 504 -13.38 31.48 -17.44
C ASN A 504 -13.24 30.23 -16.56
N ASN A 505 -13.95 29.17 -16.90
CA ASN A 505 -13.95 27.91 -16.16
C ASN A 505 -13.11 26.85 -16.86
N SER A 506 -12.51 25.96 -16.06
CA SER A 506 -11.93 24.71 -16.53
C SER A 506 -12.75 23.57 -15.99
N LEU A 507 -13.31 22.75 -16.90
CA LEU A 507 -14.17 21.63 -16.56
C LEU A 507 -13.48 20.33 -16.98
N TYR A 508 -13.25 19.43 -16.04
CA TYR A 508 -12.57 18.15 -16.26
C TYR A 508 -13.54 17.00 -16.04
N ALA A 509 -13.93 16.32 -17.12
CA ALA A 509 -14.94 15.26 -17.06
C ALA A 509 -14.39 13.89 -16.63
N ARG A 510 -13.14 13.60 -17.01
CA ARG A 510 -12.51 12.26 -16.88
C ARG A 510 -13.23 11.22 -17.76
N ASN A 511 -13.64 10.07 -17.20
CA ASN A 511 -14.31 9.00 -17.94
C ASN A 511 -15.81 9.08 -17.71
N GLY A 512 -16.60 8.60 -18.67
CA GLY A 512 -18.06 8.63 -18.54
C GLY A 512 -18.68 9.07 -19.85
N VAL A 513 -20.01 9.15 -19.91
CA VAL A 513 -20.70 9.91 -20.95
C VAL A 513 -21.11 11.24 -20.35
N ASP A 514 -20.29 12.25 -20.58
CA ASP A 514 -20.32 13.49 -19.81
C ASP A 514 -21.02 14.63 -20.55
N ARG A 515 -21.50 15.61 -19.79
CA ARG A 515 -22.09 16.84 -20.31
C ARG A 515 -21.40 18.03 -19.68
N LEU A 516 -20.57 18.72 -20.45
CA LEU A 516 -19.88 19.93 -20.04
C LEU A 516 -20.52 21.16 -20.67
N TYR A 517 -20.76 22.17 -19.84
CA TYR A 517 -21.32 23.46 -20.24
C TYR A 517 -20.43 24.58 -19.71
N GLY A 518 -19.72 25.30 -20.58
CA GLY A 518 -18.83 26.40 -20.21
C GLY A 518 -19.61 27.54 -19.55
N GLY A 519 -20.47 28.20 -20.32
CA GLY A 519 -21.32 29.27 -19.81
C GLY A 519 -21.07 30.58 -20.54
N GLU A 520 -20.79 31.66 -19.80
CA GLU A 520 -20.16 32.85 -20.37
C GLU A 520 -18.68 32.84 -19.96
N GLY A 521 -17.79 33.34 -20.80
CA GLY A 521 -16.35 33.33 -20.49
C GLY A 521 -15.57 32.58 -21.55
N ASN A 522 -14.25 32.54 -21.43
CA ASN A 522 -13.42 31.72 -22.31
C ASN A 522 -13.09 30.43 -21.56
N ASP A 523 -13.84 29.38 -21.82
CA ASP A 523 -13.83 28.15 -21.06
C ASP A 523 -12.93 27.08 -21.67
N THR A 524 -12.43 26.18 -20.84
CA THR A 524 -11.69 24.99 -21.28
C THR A 524 -12.43 23.74 -20.83
N LEU A 525 -12.97 22.99 -21.79
CA LEU A 525 -13.73 21.77 -21.58
C LEU A 525 -12.82 20.57 -21.90
N SER A 526 -12.46 19.81 -20.87
CA SER A 526 -11.50 18.71 -20.96
C SER A 526 -12.20 17.34 -20.92
N ALA A 527 -12.19 16.64 -22.06
CA ALA A 527 -12.82 15.34 -22.29
C ALA A 527 -11.78 14.27 -22.66
N TYR A 528 -10.75 14.11 -21.83
CA TYR A 528 -9.60 13.24 -22.13
C TYR A 528 -9.80 11.76 -21.74
N GLY A 529 -11.00 11.37 -21.30
CA GLY A 529 -11.33 9.97 -20.97
C GLY A 529 -12.30 9.37 -21.98
N SER A 530 -12.61 8.08 -21.79
CA SER A 530 -13.51 7.40 -22.72
C SER A 530 -14.96 7.83 -22.50
N GLY A 531 -15.64 8.24 -23.57
CA GLY A 531 -16.99 8.77 -23.50
C GLY A 531 -17.55 9.06 -24.88
N ALA A 532 -18.79 9.52 -24.93
CA ALA A 532 -19.34 10.15 -26.13
C ALA A 532 -19.99 11.44 -25.64
N ASP A 533 -19.15 12.44 -25.45
CA ASP A 533 -19.41 13.55 -24.55
C ASP A 533 -20.16 14.68 -25.26
N TYR A 534 -20.89 15.46 -24.49
CA TYR A 534 -21.53 16.68 -24.98
C TYR A 534 -20.78 17.88 -24.40
N LEU A 535 -20.13 18.66 -25.26
CA LEU A 535 -19.32 19.81 -24.87
C LEU A 535 -19.89 21.09 -25.49
N ASP A 536 -20.39 21.98 -24.64
CA ASP A 536 -21.02 23.23 -25.04
C ASP A 536 -20.29 24.41 -24.39
N GLY A 537 -19.48 25.13 -25.17
CA GLY A 537 -18.68 26.25 -24.65
C GLY A 537 -19.54 27.42 -24.19
N GLY A 538 -20.60 27.72 -24.92
CA GLY A 538 -21.50 28.83 -24.62
C GLY A 538 -21.08 30.13 -25.30
N GLU A 539 -20.91 31.20 -24.54
CA GLU A 539 -20.54 32.53 -25.03
C GLU A 539 -19.09 32.86 -24.66
N GLY A 540 -18.23 32.97 -25.66
CA GLY A 540 -16.86 33.40 -25.49
C GLY A 540 -15.96 32.83 -26.56
N ALA A 541 -14.70 32.59 -26.23
CA ALA A 541 -13.78 31.85 -27.06
C ALA A 541 -13.36 30.59 -26.29
N ASP A 542 -14.05 29.49 -26.60
CA ASP A 542 -14.01 28.27 -25.80
C ASP A 542 -13.10 27.23 -26.45
N ALA A 543 -12.50 26.38 -25.62
CA ALA A 543 -11.56 25.37 -26.07
C ALA A 543 -11.99 23.98 -25.61
N VAL A 544 -11.95 23.01 -26.54
CA VAL A 544 -11.95 21.59 -26.18
C VAL A 544 -10.52 21.09 -26.01
N ARG A 545 -10.27 20.29 -24.98
CA ARG A 545 -8.92 19.84 -24.58
C ARG A 545 -8.80 18.33 -24.40
N TYR A 546 -7.84 17.73 -25.11
CA TYR A 546 -7.49 16.30 -25.07
C TYR A 546 -6.06 16.00 -24.59
N ARG A 547 -5.37 16.98 -23.99
CA ARG A 547 -3.94 16.90 -23.63
C ARG A 547 -3.48 15.63 -22.91
N TRP A 548 -4.36 15.01 -22.11
CA TRP A 548 -4.06 13.81 -21.32
C TRP A 548 -4.72 12.52 -21.85
N SER A 549 -5.21 12.55 -23.08
CA SER A 549 -5.68 11.34 -23.77
C SER A 549 -4.55 10.31 -23.84
N HIS A 550 -4.90 9.03 -23.73
CA HIS A 550 -3.93 7.92 -23.78
C HIS A 550 -3.70 7.38 -25.20
N ALA A 551 -4.25 8.07 -26.21
CA ALA A 551 -4.08 7.78 -27.62
C ALA A 551 -4.26 9.03 -28.48
N ALA A 552 -3.80 8.97 -29.73
CA ALA A 552 -4.10 9.98 -30.75
C ALA A 552 -5.61 10.23 -30.87
N VAL A 553 -5.97 11.50 -31.06
CA VAL A 553 -7.36 11.92 -31.27
C VAL A 553 -7.57 12.44 -32.69
N THR A 554 -8.77 12.21 -33.21
CA THR A 554 -9.28 12.98 -34.35
C THR A 554 -10.40 13.86 -33.83
N VAL A 555 -10.23 15.17 -33.96
CA VAL A 555 -11.22 16.19 -33.57
C VAL A 555 -11.61 16.96 -34.81
N ASN A 556 -12.91 17.00 -35.13
CA ASN A 556 -13.42 17.75 -36.26
C ASN A 556 -14.66 18.56 -35.86
N LEU A 557 -14.50 19.88 -35.71
CA LEU A 557 -15.59 20.77 -35.34
C LEU A 557 -16.64 20.89 -36.46
N SER A 558 -16.23 20.80 -37.72
CA SER A 558 -17.10 20.93 -38.90
C SER A 558 -17.90 19.66 -39.26
N ASP A 559 -17.35 18.46 -38.99
CA ASP A 559 -17.96 17.15 -39.21
C ASP A 559 -17.59 16.19 -38.07
N GLN A 560 -18.30 16.34 -36.97
CA GLN A 560 -18.12 15.59 -35.72
C GLN A 560 -18.33 14.07 -35.88
N SER A 561 -18.89 13.61 -37.01
CA SER A 561 -18.98 12.18 -37.32
C SER A 561 -17.63 11.52 -37.63
N GLN A 562 -16.58 12.33 -37.82
CA GLN A 562 -15.21 11.89 -38.05
C GLN A 562 -14.40 11.76 -36.77
N ASN A 563 -14.93 12.18 -35.61
CA ASN A 563 -14.17 12.14 -34.38
C ASN A 563 -13.76 10.69 -34.04
N ALA A 564 -12.54 10.52 -33.52
CA ALA A 564 -11.95 9.23 -33.20
C ALA A 564 -10.95 9.33 -32.03
N GLY A 565 -10.54 8.17 -31.50
CA GLY A 565 -9.77 8.13 -30.25
C GLY A 565 -10.68 8.41 -29.06
N ASP A 566 -10.19 9.16 -28.08
CA ASP A 566 -11.00 9.57 -26.93
C ASP A 566 -12.08 10.61 -27.32
N ALA A 567 -11.92 11.31 -28.45
CA ALA A 567 -12.95 12.17 -29.01
C ALA A 567 -14.14 11.43 -29.68
N ALA A 568 -14.11 10.08 -29.71
CA ALA A 568 -15.01 9.29 -30.54
C ALA A 568 -16.48 9.36 -30.09
N GLY A 569 -17.28 10.12 -30.83
CA GLY A 569 -18.71 10.29 -30.56
C GLY A 569 -19.04 11.59 -29.85
N ASP A 570 -18.03 12.41 -29.54
CA ASP A 570 -18.22 13.70 -28.90
C ASP A 570 -18.98 14.68 -29.80
N GLU A 571 -19.86 15.45 -29.16
CA GLU A 571 -20.64 16.53 -29.75
C GLU A 571 -20.13 17.88 -29.24
N TYR A 572 -19.66 18.74 -30.16
CA TYR A 572 -19.16 20.09 -29.86
C TYR A 572 -20.18 21.16 -30.24
N ILE A 573 -20.47 22.08 -29.32
CA ILE A 573 -21.39 23.21 -29.50
C ILE A 573 -20.67 24.47 -29.02
N SER A 574 -20.66 25.54 -29.84
CA SER A 574 -19.98 26.80 -29.51
C SER A 574 -18.53 26.58 -29.01
N ILE A 575 -17.74 25.82 -29.77
CA ILE A 575 -16.32 25.61 -29.49
C ILE A 575 -15.55 26.22 -30.64
N GLU A 576 -14.65 27.16 -30.33
CA GLU A 576 -13.81 27.82 -31.34
C GLU A 576 -12.41 27.24 -31.37
N ASN A 577 -11.94 26.60 -30.31
CA ASN A 577 -10.53 26.22 -30.17
C ASN A 577 -10.34 24.74 -29.84
N ILE A 578 -9.22 24.17 -30.29
CA ILE A 578 -8.89 22.76 -30.14
C ILE A 578 -7.48 22.61 -29.57
N MET A 579 -7.36 21.79 -28.52
CA MET A 579 -6.09 21.41 -27.92
C MET A 579 -5.93 19.88 -28.00
N GLY A 580 -4.96 19.44 -28.80
CA GLY A 580 -4.57 18.04 -28.99
C GLY A 580 -3.92 17.40 -27.77
N THR A 581 -3.33 16.24 -27.98
CA THR A 581 -2.66 15.43 -26.99
C THR A 581 -1.22 15.88 -26.79
N ASN A 582 -0.65 15.66 -25.60
CA ASN A 582 0.73 16.06 -25.36
C ASN A 582 1.78 15.17 -26.07
N SER A 583 1.40 14.08 -26.75
CA SER A 583 2.37 13.02 -27.11
C SER A 583 2.03 12.16 -28.32
N TYR A 584 0.90 12.37 -28.99
CA TYR A 584 0.43 11.49 -30.06
C TYR A 584 0.06 12.27 -31.32
N ASP A 585 0.27 11.62 -32.46
CA ASP A 585 -0.03 12.14 -33.80
C ASP A 585 -1.53 12.39 -33.98
N ASP A 586 -1.96 13.63 -33.84
CA ASP A 586 -3.36 14.02 -33.84
C ASP A 586 -3.86 14.47 -35.22
N THR A 587 -5.17 14.48 -35.41
CA THR A 587 -5.82 15.10 -36.57
C THR A 587 -6.86 16.08 -36.10
N LEU A 588 -6.55 17.37 -36.19
CA LEU A 588 -7.35 18.46 -35.63
C LEU A 588 -7.90 19.32 -36.77
N THR A 589 -9.23 19.47 -36.83
CA THR A 589 -9.93 20.23 -37.86
C THR A 589 -10.89 21.23 -37.22
N GLY A 590 -10.65 22.52 -37.47
CA GLY A 590 -11.54 23.62 -37.12
C GLY A 590 -12.85 23.64 -37.92
N ASP A 591 -13.55 24.76 -37.89
CA ASP A 591 -14.82 24.95 -38.57
C ASP A 591 -14.81 26.10 -39.59
N ALA A 592 -15.83 26.96 -39.58
CA ALA A 592 -15.94 28.10 -40.48
C ALA A 592 -15.76 29.44 -39.74
N GLY A 593 -15.52 29.39 -38.43
CA GLY A 593 -15.15 30.52 -37.59
C GLY A 593 -13.64 30.67 -37.45
N ASP A 594 -13.21 31.64 -36.65
CA ASP A 594 -11.79 31.88 -36.38
C ASP A 594 -11.34 30.89 -35.29
N ASN A 595 -10.54 29.88 -35.65
CA ASN A 595 -10.14 28.83 -34.72
C ASN A 595 -8.70 29.01 -34.22
N LYS A 596 -8.42 28.55 -33.00
CA LYS A 596 -7.04 28.30 -32.54
C LYS A 596 -6.82 26.81 -32.32
N ILE A 597 -5.70 26.32 -32.86
CA ILE A 597 -5.39 24.90 -32.85
C ILE A 597 -3.98 24.70 -32.29
N TRP A 598 -3.90 23.92 -31.22
CA TRP A 598 -2.65 23.41 -30.63
C TRP A 598 -2.56 21.92 -30.91
N GLY A 599 -1.55 21.50 -31.68
CA GLY A 599 -1.20 20.08 -31.82
C GLY A 599 -0.55 19.52 -30.54
N TYR A 600 0.38 20.31 -29.98
CA TYR A 600 1.31 19.95 -28.90
C TYR A 600 2.41 19.00 -29.38
N GLY A 601 2.41 17.73 -28.98
CA GLY A 601 3.51 16.82 -29.29
C GLY A 601 3.01 15.63 -30.07
N GLY A 602 3.76 15.23 -31.11
CA GLY A 602 3.34 14.20 -32.06
C GLY A 602 3.54 14.69 -33.49
N ASP A 603 3.33 13.84 -34.49
CA ASP A 603 3.29 14.30 -35.89
C ASP A 603 1.84 14.67 -36.27
N ASP A 604 1.45 15.93 -36.08
CA ASP A 604 0.04 16.34 -36.16
C ASP A 604 -0.41 16.77 -37.56
N ILE A 605 -1.69 16.55 -37.85
CA ILE A 605 -2.39 17.07 -39.03
C ILE A 605 -3.35 18.15 -38.58
N LEU A 606 -3.05 19.41 -38.93
CA LEU A 606 -3.82 20.58 -38.52
C LEU A 606 -4.55 21.18 -39.74
N THR A 607 -5.85 21.44 -39.58
CA THR A 607 -6.70 22.04 -40.62
C THR A 607 -7.54 23.14 -39.98
N GLY A 608 -7.36 24.38 -40.43
CA GLY A 608 -8.07 25.53 -39.86
C GLY A 608 -9.53 25.54 -40.30
N GLY A 609 -9.76 25.30 -41.58
CA GLY A 609 -11.08 25.39 -42.20
C GLY A 609 -11.24 26.72 -42.93
N ALA A 610 -12.31 27.44 -42.63
CA ALA A 610 -12.50 28.80 -43.13
C ALA A 610 -12.56 29.74 -41.94
N GLY A 611 -12.15 30.99 -42.11
CA GLY A 611 -12.03 31.91 -40.98
C GLY A 611 -10.62 32.45 -40.94
N SER A 612 -10.30 33.21 -39.91
CA SER A 612 -8.95 33.65 -39.61
C SER A 612 -8.33 32.79 -38.52
N ASP A 613 -7.60 31.74 -38.92
CA ASP A 613 -7.17 30.69 -38.01
C ASP A 613 -5.77 30.93 -37.43
N VAL A 614 -5.52 30.42 -36.23
CA VAL A 614 -4.20 30.47 -35.59
C VAL A 614 -3.72 29.07 -35.25
N PHE A 615 -2.61 28.67 -35.85
CA PHE A 615 -1.88 27.44 -35.52
C PHE A 615 -0.81 27.79 -34.49
N VAL A 616 -0.89 27.17 -33.31
CA VAL A 616 -0.14 27.64 -32.14
C VAL A 616 0.98 26.68 -31.78
N PHE A 617 2.20 27.23 -31.78
CA PHE A 617 3.46 26.61 -31.40
C PHE A 617 4.13 27.45 -30.29
N ASP A 618 3.33 27.96 -29.36
CA ASP A 618 3.76 28.46 -28.05
C ASP A 618 2.81 27.99 -26.92
N ASP A 619 3.37 27.76 -25.73
CA ASP A 619 2.61 27.61 -24.50
C ASP A 619 3.38 28.28 -23.34
N PRO A 620 2.81 29.30 -22.66
CA PRO A 620 3.50 29.98 -21.56
C PRO A 620 3.68 29.11 -20.31
N GLN A 621 2.97 28.00 -20.20
CA GLN A 621 3.02 27.07 -19.06
C GLN A 621 3.85 25.82 -19.36
N TYR A 622 4.09 25.48 -20.63
CA TYR A 622 4.75 24.23 -21.02
C TYR A 622 5.79 24.48 -22.12
N ASP A 623 6.97 23.87 -21.97
CA ASP A 623 7.96 23.86 -23.05
C ASP A 623 7.47 22.95 -24.19
N ILE A 624 7.23 23.53 -25.35
CA ILE A 624 6.78 22.82 -26.55
C ILE A 624 7.85 22.84 -27.65
N SER A 625 9.13 22.87 -27.27
CA SER A 625 10.23 22.84 -28.23
C SER A 625 10.30 21.59 -29.10
N ASP A 626 9.70 20.48 -28.65
CA ASP A 626 9.61 19.22 -29.38
C ASP A 626 8.13 18.93 -29.69
N PHE A 627 7.65 19.54 -30.76
CA PHE A 627 6.28 19.40 -31.21
C PHE A 627 6.12 18.40 -32.36
N GLY A 628 7.21 17.79 -32.83
CA GLY A 628 7.18 16.81 -33.92
C GLY A 628 7.04 17.41 -35.32
N THR A 629 6.60 16.58 -36.28
CA THR A 629 6.55 16.93 -37.71
C THR A 629 5.13 17.19 -38.20
N ASP A 630 4.68 18.42 -38.03
CA ASP A 630 3.30 18.80 -38.30
C ASP A 630 3.02 19.18 -39.75
N VAL A 631 1.76 19.00 -40.13
CA VAL A 631 1.24 19.34 -41.45
C VAL A 631 0.02 20.24 -41.29
N ILE A 632 0.15 21.50 -41.73
CA ILE A 632 -0.98 22.42 -41.88
C ILE A 632 -1.53 22.28 -43.30
N THR A 633 -2.80 21.86 -43.42
CA THR A 633 -3.33 21.37 -44.70
C THR A 633 -3.95 22.44 -45.61
N ASP A 634 -4.36 23.58 -45.06
CA ASP A 634 -5.15 24.61 -45.76
C ASP A 634 -4.74 26.06 -45.49
N PHE A 635 -3.52 26.28 -44.98
CA PHE A 635 -2.99 27.61 -44.63
C PHE A 635 -3.14 28.66 -45.74
N GLN A 636 -3.81 29.76 -45.44
CA GLN A 636 -4.04 30.89 -46.35
C GLN A 636 -2.98 31.98 -46.19
N SER A 637 -1.85 31.84 -46.90
CA SER A 637 -0.75 32.82 -46.86
C SER A 637 -0.99 34.14 -47.62
N GLY A 638 -0.32 35.19 -47.18
CA GLY A 638 -0.12 36.44 -47.94
C GLY A 638 -0.38 37.71 -47.11
N GLN A 639 -0.13 38.88 -47.72
CA GLN A 639 -0.32 40.15 -47.01
C GLN A 639 -1.78 40.38 -46.60
N GLY A 640 -2.03 40.47 -45.29
CA GLY A 640 -3.36 40.49 -44.69
C GLY A 640 -4.07 39.14 -44.77
N SER A 641 -3.31 38.05 -44.65
CA SER A 641 -3.80 36.68 -44.54
C SER A 641 -4.90 36.57 -43.51
N ASP A 642 -5.77 35.59 -43.74
CA ASP A 642 -6.75 35.21 -42.73
C ASP A 642 -6.04 34.33 -41.67
N ASP A 643 -5.02 33.53 -42.04
CA ASP A 643 -4.36 32.61 -41.10
C ASP A 643 -3.01 33.12 -40.57
N VAL A 644 -2.67 32.68 -39.35
CA VAL A 644 -1.43 32.99 -38.64
C VAL A 644 -0.81 31.73 -38.03
N ILE A 645 0.51 31.60 -38.11
CA ILE A 645 1.29 30.64 -37.32
C ILE A 645 1.95 31.41 -36.19
N ARG A 646 1.70 30.97 -34.96
CA ARG A 646 2.21 31.63 -33.76
C ARG A 646 3.34 30.78 -33.16
N PHE A 647 4.48 31.40 -32.91
CA PHE A 647 5.67 30.77 -32.35
C PHE A 647 6.10 31.42 -31.04
N ASP A 648 6.68 30.61 -30.17
CA ASP A 648 7.57 31.11 -29.13
C ASP A 648 8.83 31.70 -29.77
N ALA A 649 9.24 32.90 -29.33
CA ALA A 649 10.42 33.57 -29.83
C ALA A 649 11.73 32.79 -29.60
N ASP A 650 11.76 31.85 -28.65
CA ASP A 650 12.89 30.95 -28.42
C ASP A 650 12.99 29.83 -29.47
N ILE A 651 11.89 29.48 -30.14
CA ILE A 651 11.88 28.55 -31.29
C ILE A 651 12.35 29.27 -32.55
N LEU A 652 11.66 30.34 -32.93
CA LEU A 652 12.03 31.22 -34.04
C LEU A 652 11.86 32.67 -33.64
N ALA A 653 12.94 33.45 -33.74
CA ALA A 653 12.94 34.82 -33.22
C ALA A 653 12.17 35.83 -34.08
N ASP A 654 12.08 35.62 -35.39
CA ASP A 654 11.44 36.51 -36.35
C ASP A 654 11.17 35.87 -37.71
N PHE A 655 10.53 36.62 -38.60
CA PHE A 655 10.22 36.19 -39.97
C PHE A 655 11.47 35.90 -40.82
N ASP A 656 12.59 36.60 -40.61
CA ASP A 656 13.82 36.31 -41.34
C ASP A 656 14.36 34.92 -40.94
N ALA A 657 14.20 34.53 -39.67
CA ALA A 657 14.52 33.19 -39.19
C ALA A 657 13.61 32.11 -39.81
N VAL A 658 12.30 32.37 -39.93
CA VAL A 658 11.36 31.48 -40.64
C VAL A 658 11.83 31.25 -42.08
N ILE A 659 12.12 32.31 -42.83
CA ILE A 659 12.56 32.20 -44.23
C ILE A 659 13.91 31.50 -44.36
N ALA A 660 14.79 31.62 -43.37
CA ALA A 660 16.06 30.90 -43.34
C ALA A 660 15.88 29.39 -43.09
N ALA A 661 14.86 29.00 -42.33
CA ALA A 661 14.49 27.62 -42.02
C ALA A 661 13.61 26.97 -43.10
N ALA A 662 12.96 27.77 -43.95
CA ALA A 662 12.02 27.30 -44.95
C ALA A 662 12.69 26.74 -46.24
N SER A 663 12.11 25.67 -46.79
CA SER A 663 12.42 25.15 -48.12
C SER A 663 11.16 24.66 -48.85
N ASP A 664 11.05 24.93 -50.15
CA ASP A 664 9.94 24.40 -50.96
C ASP A 664 10.20 22.92 -51.33
N ASP A 665 9.26 22.02 -51.03
CA ASP A 665 9.18 20.66 -51.56
C ASP A 665 7.95 20.50 -52.47
N GLY A 666 8.18 20.61 -53.78
CA GLY A 666 7.10 20.54 -54.77
C GLY A 666 6.20 21.76 -54.73
N THR A 667 5.00 21.63 -54.15
CA THR A 667 4.01 22.71 -53.96
C THR A 667 3.87 23.15 -52.52
N ASP A 668 4.63 22.53 -51.62
CA ASP A 668 4.50 22.70 -50.17
C ASP A 668 5.75 23.41 -49.65
N THR A 669 5.61 24.16 -48.56
CA THR A 669 6.74 24.77 -47.84
C THR A 669 7.00 23.97 -46.58
N VAL A 670 8.25 23.57 -46.34
CA VAL A 670 8.69 22.91 -45.10
C VAL A 670 9.56 23.89 -44.32
N ILE A 671 9.15 24.24 -43.12
CA ILE A 671 9.92 25.02 -42.14
C ILE A 671 10.58 24.01 -41.20
N ALA A 672 11.87 23.74 -41.40
CA ALA A 672 12.61 22.77 -40.60
C ALA A 672 13.33 23.49 -39.45
N LEU A 673 12.97 23.15 -38.21
CA LEU A 673 13.53 23.79 -37.02
C LEU A 673 14.76 23.05 -36.51
N ASP A 674 14.64 21.74 -36.35
CA ASP A 674 15.72 20.83 -36.00
C ASP A 674 15.52 19.43 -36.62
N ASP A 675 16.14 18.40 -36.04
CA ASP A 675 16.09 17.03 -36.58
C ASP A 675 14.75 16.33 -36.26
N ASP A 676 14.00 16.82 -35.27
CA ASP A 676 12.80 16.18 -34.73
C ASP A 676 11.53 17.04 -34.92
N SER A 677 11.67 18.38 -35.07
CA SER A 677 10.56 19.32 -35.23
C SER A 677 10.53 20.05 -36.58
N SER A 678 9.38 20.02 -37.26
CA SER A 678 9.16 20.75 -38.53
C SER A 678 7.68 21.03 -38.80
N ILE A 679 7.40 22.07 -39.59
CA ILE A 679 6.04 22.40 -40.03
C ILE A 679 5.98 22.38 -41.55
N THR A 680 5.05 21.61 -42.11
CA THR A 680 4.76 21.55 -43.54
C THR A 680 3.47 22.30 -43.87
N LEU A 681 3.59 23.36 -44.67
CA LEU A 681 2.46 24.13 -45.20
C LEU A 681 2.05 23.58 -46.57
N LYS A 682 0.91 22.89 -46.65
CA LYS A 682 0.43 22.30 -47.90
C LYS A 682 -0.02 23.36 -48.91
N GLY A 683 0.47 23.25 -50.14
CA GLY A 683 0.04 24.11 -51.24
C GLY A 683 0.50 25.58 -51.16
N VAL A 684 1.37 25.90 -50.20
CA VAL A 684 1.97 27.23 -50.00
C VAL A 684 3.44 27.17 -50.40
N VAL A 685 3.93 28.19 -51.11
CA VAL A 685 5.35 28.33 -51.47
C VAL A 685 5.95 29.55 -50.80
N ILE A 686 7.26 29.52 -50.52
CA ILE A 686 7.97 30.60 -49.81
C ILE A 686 7.69 32.02 -50.35
N PRO A 687 7.59 32.26 -51.68
CA PRO A 687 7.31 33.61 -52.20
C PRO A 687 5.93 34.17 -51.83
N ASP A 688 5.00 33.32 -51.42
CA ASP A 688 3.64 33.71 -51.01
C ASP A 688 3.59 34.07 -49.51
N LEU A 689 4.59 33.64 -48.73
CA LEU A 689 4.72 33.99 -47.30
C LEU A 689 5.06 35.47 -47.10
N HIS A 690 4.47 36.05 -46.07
CA HIS A 690 4.64 37.41 -45.63
C HIS A 690 4.76 37.49 -44.10
N SER A 691 5.31 38.59 -43.59
CA SER A 691 5.63 38.70 -42.16
C SER A 691 4.41 38.75 -41.23
N ASP A 692 3.21 38.98 -41.77
CA ASP A 692 1.93 38.96 -41.04
C ASP A 692 1.30 37.57 -40.95
N ASP A 693 1.77 36.60 -41.74
CA ASP A 693 1.43 35.17 -41.59
C ASP A 693 2.00 34.57 -40.28
N PHE A 694 2.86 35.31 -39.57
CA PHE A 694 3.58 34.83 -38.40
C PHE A 694 3.46 35.79 -37.22
N GLN A 695 3.22 35.23 -36.04
CA GLN A 695 3.26 35.94 -34.77
C GLN A 695 4.34 35.32 -33.88
N PHE A 696 5.16 36.18 -33.26
CA PHE A 696 6.22 35.78 -32.33
C PHE A 696 5.92 36.39 -30.96
N VAL A 697 5.89 35.58 -29.91
CA VAL A 697 5.49 36.00 -28.56
C VAL A 697 6.58 35.87 -27.51
#